data_AF-A0A940GUJ7-F1
#
_entry.id   AF-A0A940GUJ7-F1
#
_cell.length_a   1.000
_cell.length_b   1.000
_cell.length_c   1.000
_cell.angle_alpha   90.00
_cell.angle_beta   90.00
_cell.angle_gamma   90.00
#
_symmetry.space_group_name_H-M   'P 1'
#
loop_
_entity.id
_entity.type
_entity.pdbx_description
1 polymer ?
#
loop_
_entity_poly.entity_id
_entity_poly.type
_entity_poly.pdbx_seq_one_letter_code
_entity_poly.pdbx_strand_id
1 'polypeptide(L)'
;MQQQAITQRRLEEMIRQVQSGKLQMSEQDAIAMAGQLYASGRLVQAIEVCRQIVARKPEVADAHSIMGVALNAQGKTKEAIASLKRAVKAAPKIASYRSNLGEIQRQSGNLADAIVSLLEAIELDPKNAQAHNNLGIARFDSRNYAEAADAYRKAIELKPDFAEAQNNLGNALRRMGKIQDSIEAYQNALAVRERYPEAYNNLGTMLRELGKEEQAEHALRKAIQQNPKYVEARTNLASLYHHQKKDVDALRELGDVLKFAPKDVRALVLTARCQARRFNFVSAEQACRLALKEEPENAEVLTVLGMVLHELDRYDEAVEVLEKADALAPRNAETLSYFGVALKSVGRLDDARDKIIKGVELNPNMIAAYANLNDLVDYSKEKELYDRLEKVMSVKGKRHPELMLPLHYAYAKALDDNGQPEKALEHYIEGGKIKRTMLNYDEADTFKFYDDIKRTFTREFIAGSPFEGNPTDRLLFIVGMPRSGSTLVEQILASNDAVYGAGEVKYFSQGLHKLRDRFPSLSRFPDMMAELKPNHYKLLADSYTQAMFKAAGDARIVTDKLLTNYFFVGLIHMLFPNAKIINTRRDPVDSSLSAFTKLFKDDMPHSYDMGELGRYYRQYDALMKHWEKVLPKGVMKVVEYEKVVADTEKEARGVIEFLGLDWDDKMLEFYKSSRPVKTASVAQVRKPIYKTAVKRWKKYGAGLQPLIDAIEKA
;
A
#
# COMPACT_ATOMS: atom_id res chain seq x y z
N MET A 1 49.76 -22.47 37.49
CA MET A 1 50.06 -21.78 38.76
C MET A 1 49.53 -20.36 38.66
N GLN A 2 48.79 -19.94 39.68
CA GLN A 2 47.92 -18.77 39.75
C GLN A 2 48.65 -17.43 39.54
N GLN A 3 48.21 -16.64 38.56
CA GLN A 3 48.45 -15.19 38.56
C GLN A 3 47.11 -14.52 38.87
N GLN A 4 46.97 -14.12 40.14
CA GLN A 4 45.75 -13.61 40.73
C GLN A 4 45.25 -12.37 40.01
N ALA A 5 43.97 -12.38 39.64
CA ALA A 5 43.22 -11.18 39.29
C ALA A 5 43.34 -10.16 40.43
N ILE A 6 43.99 -9.04 40.14
CA ILE A 6 44.09 -7.88 41.03
C ILE A 6 42.66 -7.36 41.23
N THR A 7 42.17 -7.33 42.47
CA THR A 7 40.87 -6.74 42.81
C THR A 7 40.85 -5.26 42.40
N GLN A 8 39.70 -4.75 41.94
CA GLN A 8 39.56 -3.37 41.44
C GLN A 8 40.09 -2.30 42.40
N ARG A 9 40.01 -2.57 43.71
CA ARG A 9 40.57 -1.75 44.78
C ARG A 9 42.10 -1.70 44.77
N ARG A 10 42.76 -2.82 44.47
CA ARG A 10 44.23 -2.96 44.35
C ARG A 10 44.75 -2.33 43.06
N LEU A 11 43.97 -2.37 41.98
CA LEU A 11 44.27 -1.62 40.74
C LEU A 11 44.23 -0.11 40.98
N GLU A 12 43.23 0.39 41.71
CA GLU A 12 43.13 1.82 42.07
C GLU A 12 44.25 2.28 43.00
N GLU A 13 44.68 1.43 43.93
CA GLU A 13 45.80 1.70 44.82
C GLU A 13 47.13 1.75 44.05
N MET A 14 47.35 0.82 43.11
CA MET A 14 48.50 0.85 42.19
C MET A 14 48.51 2.11 41.33
N ILE A 15 47.37 2.50 40.73
CA ILE A 15 47.26 3.76 39.96
C ILE A 15 47.69 4.96 40.80
N ARG A 16 47.20 5.08 42.05
CA ARG A 16 47.55 6.19 42.95
C ARG A 16 49.02 6.19 43.37
N GLN A 17 49.61 5.01 43.62
CA GLN A 17 51.01 4.90 44.03
C GLN A 17 51.98 5.23 42.88
N VAL A 18 51.62 4.89 41.65
CA VAL A 18 52.38 5.23 40.43
C VAL A 18 52.29 6.72 40.12
N GLN A 19 51.07 7.30 40.20
CA GLN A 19 50.86 8.74 39.97
C GLN A 19 51.53 9.62 41.04
N SER A 20 51.69 9.12 42.26
CA SER A 20 52.39 9.83 43.35
C SER A 20 53.91 9.59 43.38
N GLY A 21 54.46 8.85 42.42
CA GLY A 21 55.89 8.54 42.34
C GLY A 21 56.42 7.59 43.41
N LYS A 22 55.53 6.97 44.22
CA LYS A 22 55.87 6.09 45.35
C LYS A 22 56.17 4.64 44.94
N LEU A 23 55.89 4.27 43.69
CA LEU A 23 56.14 2.93 43.15
C LEU A 23 56.88 3.04 41.81
N GLN A 24 58.09 2.48 41.71
CA GLN A 24 58.75 2.24 40.43
C GLN A 24 58.23 0.91 39.88
N MET A 25 57.56 0.96 38.73
CA MET A 25 57.06 -0.24 38.03
C MET A 25 58.05 -0.70 36.97
N SER A 26 58.14 -2.02 36.78
CA SER A 26 58.81 -2.58 35.62
C SER A 26 58.01 -2.30 34.34
N GLU A 27 58.67 -2.40 33.19
CA GLU A 27 58.01 -2.27 31.88
C GLU A 27 56.90 -3.30 31.69
N GLN A 28 57.13 -4.54 32.12
CA GLN A 28 56.13 -5.62 32.05
C GLN A 28 54.90 -5.31 32.92
N ASP A 29 55.10 -4.79 34.12
CA ASP A 29 53.99 -4.41 35.00
C ASP A 29 53.18 -3.24 34.41
N ALA A 30 53.85 -2.29 33.75
CA ALA A 30 53.20 -1.16 33.10
C ALA A 30 52.37 -1.59 31.87
N ILE A 31 52.88 -2.53 31.07
CA ILE A 31 52.12 -3.14 29.96
C ILE A 31 50.90 -3.91 30.50
N ALA A 32 51.09 -4.74 31.53
CA ALA A 32 50.00 -5.51 32.16
C ALA A 32 48.91 -4.58 32.71
N MET A 33 49.32 -3.48 33.35
CA MET A 33 48.42 -2.43 33.83
C MET A 33 47.65 -1.77 32.68
N ALA A 34 48.32 -1.41 31.57
CA ALA A 34 47.65 -0.83 30.41
C ALA A 34 46.59 -1.79 29.82
N GLY A 35 46.92 -3.09 29.73
CA GLY A 35 45.98 -4.13 29.30
C GLY A 35 44.77 -4.25 30.22
N GLN A 36 44.96 -4.21 31.54
CA GLN A 36 43.86 -4.22 32.52
C GLN A 36 43.00 -2.96 32.47
N LEU A 37 43.63 -1.79 32.29
CA LEU A 37 42.91 -0.53 32.11
C LEU A 37 42.04 -0.56 30.85
N TYR A 38 42.55 -1.13 29.75
CA TYR A 38 41.75 -1.36 28.55
C TYR A 38 40.60 -2.33 28.81
N ALA A 39 40.88 -3.49 29.42
CA ALA A 39 39.87 -4.50 29.74
C ALA A 39 38.77 -3.98 30.69
N SER A 40 39.06 -2.99 31.53
CA SER A 40 38.11 -2.33 32.42
C SER A 40 37.43 -1.10 31.83
N GLY A 41 37.62 -0.83 30.53
CA GLY A 41 37.00 0.31 29.82
C GLY A 41 37.60 1.68 30.15
N ARG A 42 38.70 1.73 30.93
CA ARG A 42 39.42 2.97 31.28
C ARG A 42 40.37 3.37 30.15
N LEU A 43 39.81 3.61 28.97
CA LEU A 43 40.53 3.81 27.71
C LEU A 43 41.55 4.96 27.77
N VAL A 44 41.17 6.10 28.35
CA VAL A 44 42.06 7.28 28.46
C VAL A 44 43.31 6.95 29.28
N GLN A 45 43.12 6.26 30.41
CA GLN A 45 44.22 5.88 31.29
C GLN A 45 45.11 4.82 30.65
N ALA A 46 44.52 3.84 29.94
CA ALA A 46 45.28 2.84 29.19
C ALA A 46 46.18 3.49 28.13
N ILE A 47 45.64 4.44 27.35
CA ILE A 47 46.40 5.19 26.33
C ILE A 47 47.53 6.00 26.97
N GLU A 48 47.27 6.67 28.10
CA GLU A 48 48.27 7.49 28.77
C GLU A 48 49.44 6.65 29.30
N VAL A 49 49.15 5.49 29.93
CA VAL A 49 50.19 4.55 30.35
C VAL A 49 51.01 4.07 29.15
N CYS A 50 50.36 3.68 28.05
CA CYS A 50 51.08 3.29 26.83
C CYS A 50 51.94 4.43 26.26
N ARG A 51 51.45 5.67 26.26
CA ARG A 51 52.22 6.86 25.81
C ARG A 51 53.48 7.07 26.64
N GLN A 52 53.40 6.91 27.95
CA GLN A 52 54.55 7.01 28.84
C GLN A 52 55.57 5.90 28.59
N ILE A 53 55.10 4.68 28.30
CA ILE A 53 55.98 3.55 27.93
C ILE A 53 56.71 3.88 26.62
N VAL A 54 55.99 4.24 25.56
CA VAL A 54 56.59 4.49 24.24
C VAL A 54 57.44 5.77 24.19
N ALA A 55 57.17 6.75 25.05
CA ALA A 55 58.02 7.94 25.19
C ALA A 55 59.39 7.63 25.78
N ARG A 56 59.47 6.66 26.70
CA ARG A 56 60.73 6.18 27.28
C ARG A 56 61.44 5.17 26.37
N LYS A 57 60.67 4.29 25.72
CA LYS A 57 61.17 3.24 24.82
C LYS A 57 60.24 3.07 23.63
N PRO A 58 60.55 3.70 22.47
CA PRO A 58 59.68 3.68 21.30
C PRO A 58 59.37 2.31 20.69
N GLU A 59 60.21 1.30 20.93
CA GLU A 59 60.11 -0.02 20.28
C GLU A 59 59.27 -1.05 21.06
N VAL A 60 58.61 -0.65 22.15
CA VAL A 60 57.76 -1.57 22.94
C VAL A 60 56.47 -1.89 22.18
N ALA A 61 56.47 -3.00 21.46
CA ALA A 61 55.39 -3.38 20.54
C ALA A 61 54.04 -3.59 21.23
N ASP A 62 54.01 -4.22 22.41
CA ASP A 62 52.78 -4.44 23.18
C ASP A 62 52.08 -3.12 23.57
N ALA A 63 52.86 -2.10 23.95
CA ALA A 63 52.33 -0.79 24.30
C ALA A 63 51.68 -0.11 23.08
N HIS A 64 52.29 -0.20 21.89
CA HIS A 64 51.69 0.27 20.64
C HIS A 64 50.42 -0.50 20.26
N SER A 65 50.38 -1.81 20.49
CA SER A 65 49.21 -2.65 20.21
C SER A 65 48.03 -2.30 21.12
N ILE A 66 48.25 -2.26 22.44
CA ILE A 66 47.24 -1.88 23.45
C ILE A 66 46.76 -0.43 23.20
N MET A 67 47.69 0.48 22.91
CA MET A 67 47.34 1.87 22.57
C MET A 67 46.47 1.94 21.31
N GLY A 68 46.78 1.14 20.29
CA GLY A 68 46.01 1.10 19.06
C GLY A 68 44.56 0.66 19.26
N VAL A 69 44.33 -0.46 19.96
CA VAL A 69 42.96 -0.92 20.25
C VAL A 69 42.20 0.05 21.16
N ALA A 70 42.87 0.66 22.14
CA ALA A 70 42.26 1.65 23.03
C ALA A 70 41.91 2.97 22.30
N LEU A 71 42.77 3.45 21.39
CA LEU A 71 42.50 4.62 20.55
C LEU A 71 41.31 4.38 19.62
N ASN A 72 41.19 3.18 19.06
CA ASN A 72 40.05 2.83 18.22
C ASN A 72 38.75 2.85 19.02
N ALA A 73 38.75 2.31 20.23
CA ALA A 73 37.60 2.35 21.13
C ALA A 73 37.18 3.79 21.54
N GLN A 74 38.07 4.78 21.40
CA GLN A 74 37.75 6.21 21.56
C GLN A 74 37.30 6.91 20.26
N GLY A 75 37.17 6.19 19.15
CA GLY A 75 36.88 6.77 17.83
C GLY A 75 38.08 7.40 17.14
N LYS A 76 39.30 7.27 17.68
CA LYS A 76 40.54 7.82 17.09
C LYS A 76 41.19 6.82 16.12
N THR A 77 40.42 6.37 15.14
CA THR A 77 40.78 5.25 14.25
C THR A 77 42.06 5.49 13.44
N LYS A 78 42.33 6.71 12.99
CA LYS A 78 43.58 7.04 12.27
C LYS A 78 44.82 6.86 13.16
N GLU A 79 44.76 7.35 14.40
CA GLU A 79 45.83 7.19 15.39
C GLU A 79 46.00 5.73 15.79
N ALA A 80 44.89 4.99 15.91
CA ALA A 80 44.89 3.56 16.20
C ALA A 80 45.65 2.74 15.15
N ILE A 81 45.36 2.96 13.86
CA ILE A 81 46.04 2.30 12.74
C ILE A 81 47.55 2.64 12.75
N ALA A 82 47.91 3.90 12.98
CA ALA A 82 49.31 4.30 13.05
C ALA A 82 50.06 3.61 14.21
N SER A 83 49.41 3.50 15.37
CA SER A 83 49.94 2.80 16.54
C SER A 83 50.13 1.30 16.24
N LEU A 84 49.14 0.63 15.64
CA LEU A 84 49.24 -0.79 15.31
C LEU A 84 50.27 -1.09 14.21
N LYS A 85 50.44 -0.20 13.22
CA LYS A 85 51.53 -0.32 12.24
C LYS A 85 52.90 -0.26 12.91
N ARG A 86 53.07 0.54 13.97
CA ARG A 86 54.30 0.55 14.78
C ARG A 86 54.47 -0.74 15.59
N ALA A 87 53.40 -1.28 16.17
CA ALA A 87 53.45 -2.58 16.84
C ALA A 87 53.90 -3.71 15.89
N VAL A 88 53.32 -3.77 14.68
CA VAL A 88 53.70 -4.73 13.64
C VAL A 88 55.15 -4.53 13.17
N LYS A 89 55.62 -3.28 13.04
CA LYS A 89 57.01 -2.99 12.67
C LYS A 89 58.00 -3.44 13.75
N ALA A 90 57.70 -3.17 15.02
CA ALA A 90 58.57 -3.48 16.15
C ALA A 90 58.63 -5.00 16.44
N ALA A 91 57.55 -5.74 16.19
CA ALA A 91 57.51 -7.19 16.37
C ALA A 91 56.70 -7.87 15.23
N PRO A 92 57.32 -8.09 14.05
CA PRO A 92 56.61 -8.51 12.84
C PRO A 92 56.09 -9.96 12.84
N LYS A 93 56.53 -10.77 13.81
CA LYS A 93 56.17 -12.19 13.95
C LYS A 93 54.96 -12.45 14.86
N ILE A 94 54.34 -11.40 15.43
CA ILE A 94 53.19 -11.53 16.33
C ILE A 94 51.89 -11.40 15.52
N ALA A 95 51.20 -12.53 15.31
CA ALA A 95 49.98 -12.61 14.51
C ALA A 95 48.83 -11.73 15.05
N SER A 96 48.69 -11.61 16.38
CA SER A 96 47.60 -10.86 17.02
C SER A 96 47.63 -9.36 16.67
N TYR A 97 48.82 -8.76 16.47
CA TYR A 97 48.92 -7.35 16.10
C TYR A 97 48.41 -7.09 14.68
N ARG A 98 48.73 -7.99 13.74
CA ARG A 98 48.22 -7.92 12.36
C ARG A 98 46.72 -8.18 12.30
N SER A 99 46.22 -9.12 13.11
CA SER A 99 44.78 -9.36 13.25
C SER A 99 44.03 -8.14 13.79
N ASN A 100 44.57 -7.49 14.84
CA ASN A 100 44.01 -6.25 15.39
C ASN A 100 44.06 -5.09 14.38
N LEU A 101 45.18 -4.96 13.65
CA LEU A 101 45.32 -3.96 12.59
C LEU A 101 44.27 -4.17 11.49
N GLY A 102 44.10 -5.41 11.02
CA GLY A 102 43.14 -5.76 10.00
C GLY A 102 41.69 -5.48 10.41
N GLU A 103 41.30 -5.84 11.64
CA GLU A 103 39.96 -5.54 12.15
C GLU A 103 39.69 -4.02 12.22
N ILE A 104 40.67 -3.23 12.68
CA ILE A 104 40.51 -1.77 12.75
C ILE A 104 40.50 -1.12 11.36
N GLN A 105 41.30 -1.64 10.42
CA GLN A 105 41.25 -1.23 9.02
C GLN A 105 39.87 -1.52 8.41
N ARG A 106 39.29 -2.69 8.70
CA ARG A 106 37.94 -3.06 8.26
C ARG A 106 36.89 -2.08 8.80
N GLN A 107 36.92 -1.79 10.11
CA GLN A 107 36.01 -0.82 10.73
C GLN A 107 36.14 0.59 10.15
N SER A 108 37.33 0.95 9.64
CA SER A 108 37.58 2.23 8.95
C SER A 108 37.17 2.26 7.47
N GLY A 109 36.66 1.15 6.92
CA GLY A 109 36.31 1.00 5.51
C GLY A 109 37.48 0.64 4.58
N ASN A 110 38.70 0.50 5.10
CA ASN A 110 39.90 0.13 4.34
C ASN A 110 39.96 -1.41 4.14
N LEU A 111 38.99 -1.95 3.40
CA LEU A 111 38.79 -3.40 3.28
C LEU A 111 39.96 -4.14 2.61
N ALA A 112 40.61 -3.54 1.61
CA ALA A 112 41.76 -4.13 0.93
C ALA A 112 42.94 -4.34 1.89
N ASP A 113 43.32 -3.29 2.61
CA ASP A 113 44.38 -3.35 3.62
C ASP A 113 44.03 -4.31 4.77
N ALA A 114 42.75 -4.34 5.17
CA ALA A 114 42.27 -5.26 6.20
C ALA A 114 42.49 -6.72 5.81
N ILE A 115 42.13 -7.08 4.58
CA ILE A 115 42.30 -8.44 4.05
C ILE A 115 43.79 -8.81 4.01
N VAL A 116 44.66 -7.91 3.56
CA VAL A 116 46.12 -8.15 3.55
C VAL A 116 46.63 -8.42 4.95
N SER A 117 46.35 -7.52 5.91
CA SER A 117 46.81 -7.69 7.30
C SER A 117 46.29 -8.98 7.94
N LEU A 118 45.07 -9.41 7.61
CA LEU A 118 44.47 -10.65 8.13
C LEU A 118 45.08 -11.91 7.50
N LEU A 119 45.40 -11.87 6.20
CA LEU A 119 46.12 -12.97 5.54
C LEU A 119 47.52 -13.14 6.14
N GLU A 120 48.26 -12.05 6.35
CA GLU A 120 49.56 -12.09 7.02
C GLU A 120 49.45 -12.59 8.47
N ALA A 121 48.37 -12.24 9.19
CA ALA A 121 48.12 -12.77 10.52
C ALA A 121 47.92 -14.30 10.51
N ILE A 122 47.21 -14.82 9.52
CA ILE A 122 46.97 -16.25 9.31
C ILE A 122 48.24 -16.97 8.85
N GLU A 123 49.10 -16.34 8.05
CA GLU A 123 50.39 -16.90 7.66
C GLU A 123 51.31 -17.11 8.88
N LEU A 124 51.31 -16.15 9.82
CA LEU A 124 52.08 -16.23 11.06
C LEU A 124 51.51 -17.23 12.06
N ASP A 125 50.18 -17.35 12.14
CA ASP A 125 49.49 -18.33 12.99
C ASP A 125 48.28 -18.95 12.25
N PRO A 126 48.50 -20.04 11.50
CA PRO A 126 47.44 -20.69 10.74
C PRO A 126 46.30 -21.25 11.59
N LYS A 127 46.51 -21.45 12.89
CA LYS A 127 45.53 -22.00 13.84
C LYS A 127 44.70 -20.91 14.53
N ASN A 128 44.91 -19.64 14.19
CA ASN A 128 44.16 -18.53 14.77
C ASN A 128 42.72 -18.45 14.21
N ALA A 129 41.79 -19.15 14.86
CA ALA A 129 40.38 -19.15 14.47
C ALA A 129 39.76 -17.74 14.40
N GLN A 130 40.18 -16.81 15.29
CA GLN A 130 39.69 -15.43 15.28
C GLN A 130 40.15 -14.67 14.03
N ALA A 131 41.40 -14.85 13.59
CA ALA A 131 41.91 -14.23 12.37
C ALA A 131 41.18 -14.72 11.12
N HIS A 132 40.87 -16.03 11.05
CA HIS A 132 40.02 -16.60 9.99
C HIS A 132 38.61 -16.02 10.01
N ASN A 133 37.98 -15.88 11.19
CA ASN A 133 36.66 -15.24 11.30
C ASN A 133 36.71 -13.77 10.86
N ASN A 134 37.69 -12.99 11.31
CA ASN A 134 37.85 -11.59 10.93
C ASN A 134 38.09 -11.43 9.41
N LEU A 135 38.86 -12.35 8.79
CA LEU A 135 39.02 -12.41 7.33
C LEU A 135 37.69 -12.66 6.64
N GLY A 136 36.87 -13.56 7.18
CA GLY A 136 35.52 -13.81 6.71
C GLY A 136 34.65 -12.54 6.75
N ILE A 137 34.70 -11.77 7.84
CA ILE A 137 33.93 -10.52 7.97
C ILE A 137 34.41 -9.50 6.94
N ALA A 138 35.72 -9.28 6.80
CA ALA A 138 36.28 -8.35 5.82
C ALA A 138 35.90 -8.71 4.37
N ARG A 139 35.90 -10.00 4.03
CA ARG A 139 35.46 -10.51 2.73
C ARG A 139 33.95 -10.35 2.53
N PHE A 140 33.15 -10.58 3.56
CA PHE A 140 31.71 -10.37 3.53
C PHE A 140 31.36 -8.89 3.27
N ASP A 141 32.02 -7.97 3.96
CA ASP A 141 31.86 -6.52 3.76
C ASP A 141 32.30 -6.09 2.36
N SER A 142 33.30 -6.78 1.79
CA SER A 142 33.73 -6.61 0.40
C SER A 142 32.82 -7.30 -0.63
N ARG A 143 31.70 -7.89 -0.19
CA ARG A 143 30.73 -8.67 -0.99
C ARG A 143 31.28 -9.96 -1.63
N ASN A 144 32.45 -10.43 -1.18
CA ASN A 144 33.06 -11.70 -1.59
C ASN A 144 32.52 -12.84 -0.71
N TYR A 145 31.24 -13.18 -0.90
CA TYR A 145 30.50 -14.06 0.01
C TYR A 145 31.00 -15.52 0.03
N ALA A 146 31.51 -16.02 -1.11
CA ALA A 146 32.03 -17.38 -1.19
C ALA A 146 33.32 -17.51 -0.36
N GLU A 147 34.27 -16.60 -0.56
CA GLU A 147 35.53 -16.58 0.17
C GLU A 147 35.35 -16.23 1.65
N ALA A 148 34.29 -15.48 1.98
CA ALA A 148 33.87 -15.25 3.37
C ALA A 148 33.41 -16.56 4.01
N ALA A 149 32.55 -17.32 3.33
CA ALA A 149 32.06 -18.61 3.80
C ALA A 149 33.21 -19.62 4.03
N ASP A 150 34.23 -19.63 3.16
CA ASP A 150 35.40 -20.50 3.33
C ASP A 150 36.24 -20.11 4.56
N ALA A 151 36.42 -18.81 4.79
CA ALA A 151 37.14 -18.32 5.97
C ALA A 151 36.39 -18.65 7.27
N TYR A 152 35.05 -18.49 7.30
CA TYR A 152 34.24 -18.97 8.43
C TYR A 152 34.29 -20.50 8.59
N ARG A 153 34.23 -21.24 7.47
CA ARG A 153 34.64 -22.65 7.28
C ARG A 153 35.80 -23.02 8.20
N LYS A 154 36.92 -22.35 7.93
CA LYS A 154 38.19 -22.61 8.60
C LYS A 154 38.19 -22.19 10.06
N ALA A 155 37.55 -21.06 10.40
CA ALA A 155 37.40 -20.64 11.79
C ALA A 155 36.64 -21.68 12.63
N ILE A 156 35.58 -22.28 12.08
CA ILE A 156 34.76 -23.31 12.75
C ILE A 156 35.52 -24.64 12.86
N GLU A 157 36.29 -25.02 11.83
CA GLU A 157 37.15 -26.22 11.88
C GLU A 157 38.20 -26.12 13.01
N LEU A 158 38.81 -24.94 13.16
CA LEU A 158 39.81 -24.67 14.20
C LEU A 158 39.18 -24.51 15.60
N LYS A 159 37.93 -24.02 15.65
CA LYS A 159 37.19 -23.78 16.89
C LYS A 159 35.70 -24.14 16.69
N PRO A 160 35.30 -25.40 16.96
CA PRO A 160 33.92 -25.85 16.74
C PRO A 160 32.86 -25.13 17.59
N ASP A 161 33.23 -24.58 18.75
CA ASP A 161 32.37 -23.81 19.66
C ASP A 161 32.34 -22.30 19.34
N PHE A 162 32.61 -21.92 18.09
CA PHE A 162 32.62 -20.52 17.65
C PHE A 162 31.26 -20.08 17.08
N ALA A 163 30.31 -19.82 17.97
CA ALA A 163 28.94 -19.43 17.61
C ALA A 163 28.87 -18.21 16.67
N GLU A 164 29.74 -17.21 16.84
CA GLU A 164 29.81 -16.04 15.97
C GLU A 164 30.18 -16.42 14.52
N ALA A 165 31.18 -17.29 14.34
CA ALA A 165 31.59 -17.74 13.01
C ALA A 165 30.50 -18.59 12.34
N GLN A 166 29.74 -19.40 13.11
CA GLN A 166 28.59 -20.15 12.60
C GLN A 166 27.45 -19.22 12.15
N ASN A 167 27.10 -18.21 12.95
CA ASN A 167 26.09 -17.22 12.54
C ASN A 167 26.56 -16.42 11.30
N ASN A 168 27.83 -16.03 11.25
CA ASN A 168 28.38 -15.31 10.11
C ASN A 168 28.45 -16.17 8.83
N LEU A 169 28.72 -17.47 8.96
CA LEU A 169 28.60 -18.44 7.88
C LEU A 169 27.16 -18.48 7.35
N GLY A 170 26.16 -18.54 8.24
CA GLY A 170 24.76 -18.46 7.86
C GLY A 170 24.42 -17.20 7.06
N ASN A 171 24.93 -16.04 7.48
CA ASN A 171 24.75 -14.78 6.76
C ASN A 171 25.37 -14.82 5.35
N ALA A 172 26.57 -15.38 5.20
CA ALA A 172 27.23 -15.54 3.91
C ALA A 172 26.45 -16.50 2.99
N LEU A 173 26.03 -17.65 3.50
CA LEU A 173 25.24 -18.64 2.76
C LEU A 173 23.90 -18.08 2.28
N ARG A 174 23.22 -17.30 3.14
CA ARG A 174 22.01 -16.56 2.76
C ARG A 174 22.27 -15.63 1.58
N ARG A 175 23.34 -14.83 1.61
CA ARG A 175 23.71 -13.92 0.51
C ARG A 175 24.03 -14.65 -0.80
N MET A 176 24.45 -15.91 -0.70
CA MET A 176 24.68 -16.80 -1.85
C MET A 176 23.40 -17.54 -2.32
N GLY A 177 22.24 -17.29 -1.70
CA GLY A 177 21.00 -18.00 -2.00
C GLY A 177 20.91 -19.44 -1.47
N LYS A 178 21.87 -19.86 -0.64
CA LYS A 178 21.91 -21.20 -0.02
C LYS A 178 21.07 -21.22 1.26
N ILE A 179 19.75 -21.13 1.09
CA ILE A 179 18.80 -20.93 2.21
C ILE A 179 18.86 -22.08 3.23
N GLN A 180 18.85 -23.34 2.77
CA GLN A 180 18.86 -24.50 3.68
C GLN A 180 20.17 -24.56 4.49
N ASP A 181 21.33 -24.42 3.84
CA ASP A 181 22.64 -24.37 4.51
C ASP A 181 22.72 -23.21 5.52
N SER A 182 22.09 -22.06 5.23
CA SER A 182 22.06 -20.93 6.15
C SER A 182 21.29 -21.24 7.44
N ILE A 183 20.16 -21.97 7.33
CA ILE A 183 19.35 -22.41 8.48
C ILE A 183 20.17 -23.35 9.36
N GLU A 184 20.86 -24.32 8.77
CA GLU A 184 21.73 -25.25 9.49
C GLU A 184 22.85 -24.51 10.24
N ALA A 185 23.48 -23.52 9.59
CA ALA A 185 24.51 -22.71 10.22
C ALA A 185 23.97 -21.89 11.42
N TYR A 186 22.77 -21.31 11.33
CA TYR A 186 22.15 -20.62 12.47
C TYR A 186 21.74 -21.58 13.60
N GLN A 187 21.23 -22.77 13.25
CA GLN A 187 20.90 -23.81 14.24
C GLN A 187 22.15 -24.29 14.99
N ASN A 188 23.26 -24.47 14.28
CA ASN A 188 24.55 -24.80 14.89
C ASN A 188 25.03 -23.69 15.84
N ALA A 189 24.90 -22.41 15.43
CA ALA A 189 25.21 -21.27 16.30
C ALA A 189 24.39 -21.30 17.60
N LEU A 190 23.11 -21.65 17.51
CA LEU A 190 22.20 -21.76 18.66
C LEU A 190 22.46 -23.00 19.52
N ALA A 191 22.95 -24.09 18.94
CA ALA A 191 23.38 -25.28 19.68
C ALA A 191 24.63 -25.00 20.54
N VAL A 192 25.52 -24.13 20.06
CA VAL A 192 26.70 -23.67 20.81
C VAL A 192 26.35 -22.57 21.82
N ARG A 193 25.47 -21.64 21.44
CA ARG A 193 25.05 -20.51 22.30
C ARG A 193 23.53 -20.31 22.23
N GLU A 194 22.83 -20.80 23.25
CA GLU A 194 21.37 -20.69 23.33
C GLU A 194 20.90 -19.22 23.44
N ARG A 195 21.60 -18.38 24.20
CA ARG A 195 21.29 -16.95 24.31
C ARG A 195 21.95 -16.15 23.19
N TYR A 196 21.36 -16.21 22.00
CA TYR A 196 21.85 -15.50 20.81
C TYR A 196 20.68 -14.91 19.98
N PRO A 197 20.15 -13.72 20.36
CA PRO A 197 18.95 -13.17 19.73
C PRO A 197 19.13 -12.87 18.24
N GLU A 198 20.34 -12.49 17.80
CA GLU A 198 20.68 -12.26 16.39
C GLU A 198 20.54 -13.53 15.56
N ALA A 199 21.03 -14.68 16.05
CA ALA A 199 20.91 -15.96 15.36
C ALA A 199 19.44 -16.42 15.28
N TYR A 200 18.65 -16.22 16.33
CA TYR A 200 17.20 -16.47 16.29
C TYR A 200 16.46 -15.56 15.30
N ASN A 201 16.80 -14.27 15.21
CA ASN A 201 16.23 -13.35 14.23
C ASN A 201 16.54 -13.78 12.78
N ASN A 202 17.80 -14.15 12.53
CA ASN A 202 18.25 -14.59 11.22
C ASN A 202 17.57 -15.92 10.82
N LEU A 203 17.50 -16.88 11.75
CA LEU A 203 16.80 -18.14 11.58
C LEU A 203 15.31 -17.92 11.26
N GLY A 204 14.62 -17.08 12.03
CA GLY A 204 13.22 -16.76 11.81
C GLY A 204 12.95 -16.16 10.43
N THR A 205 13.84 -15.29 9.96
CA THR A 205 13.76 -14.69 8.62
C THR A 205 13.88 -15.74 7.51
N MET A 206 14.83 -16.68 7.63
CA MET A 206 15.01 -17.77 6.64
C MET A 206 13.88 -18.80 6.66
N LEU A 207 13.37 -19.14 7.84
CA LEU A 207 12.22 -20.04 7.97
C LEU A 207 10.97 -19.45 7.29
N ARG A 208 10.77 -18.13 7.40
CA ARG A 208 9.69 -17.44 6.70
C ARG A 208 9.87 -17.51 5.18
N GLU A 209 11.08 -17.32 4.66
CA GLU A 209 11.37 -17.44 3.23
C GLU A 209 11.08 -18.85 2.68
N LEU A 210 11.23 -19.90 3.51
CA LEU A 210 10.82 -21.27 3.17
C LEU A 210 9.32 -21.55 3.39
N GLY A 211 8.52 -20.58 3.83
CA GLY A 211 7.10 -20.77 4.16
C GLY A 211 6.86 -21.57 5.45
N LYS A 212 7.89 -21.80 6.29
CA LYS A 212 7.76 -22.46 7.60
C LYS A 212 7.34 -21.46 8.66
N GLU A 213 6.14 -20.90 8.51
CA GLU A 213 5.68 -19.73 9.26
C GLU A 213 5.64 -19.94 10.78
N GLU A 214 5.18 -21.09 11.28
CA GLU A 214 5.12 -21.37 12.72
C GLU A 214 6.51 -21.42 13.36
N GLN A 215 7.48 -22.03 12.66
CA GLN A 215 8.87 -22.09 13.12
C GLN A 215 9.52 -20.71 13.07
N ALA A 216 9.20 -19.91 12.05
CA ALA A 216 9.64 -18.53 11.93
C ALA A 216 9.14 -17.67 13.10
N GLU A 217 7.84 -17.77 13.42
CA GLU A 217 7.24 -17.08 14.57
C GLU A 217 7.92 -17.49 15.88
N HIS A 218 8.14 -18.79 16.09
CA HIS A 218 8.82 -19.29 17.28
C HIS A 218 10.23 -18.70 17.44
N ALA A 219 11.03 -18.72 16.38
CA ALA A 219 12.39 -18.17 16.40
C ALA A 219 12.39 -16.65 16.66
N LEU A 220 11.51 -15.88 16.01
CA LEU A 220 11.41 -14.43 16.22
C LEU A 220 10.96 -14.10 17.65
N ARG A 221 9.99 -14.83 18.20
CA ARG A 221 9.58 -14.68 19.60
C ARG A 221 10.72 -14.99 20.58
N LYS A 222 11.56 -16.00 20.30
CA LYS A 222 12.76 -16.29 21.09
C LYS A 222 13.78 -15.15 21.05
N ALA A 223 14.01 -14.54 19.88
CA ALA A 223 14.88 -13.36 19.77
C ALA A 223 14.35 -12.19 20.64
N ILE A 224 13.04 -11.93 20.58
CA ILE A 224 12.39 -10.86 21.37
C ILE A 224 12.38 -11.19 22.86
N GLN A 225 12.19 -12.45 23.25
CA GLN A 225 12.27 -12.87 24.66
C GLN A 225 13.66 -12.60 25.25
N GLN A 226 14.71 -12.84 24.48
CA GLN A 226 16.10 -12.62 24.92
C GLN A 226 16.51 -11.14 24.89
N ASN A 227 15.95 -10.37 23.94
CA ASN A 227 16.13 -8.92 23.84
C ASN A 227 14.78 -8.22 23.52
N PRO A 228 14.01 -7.78 24.54
CA PRO A 228 12.69 -7.19 24.34
C PRO A 228 12.65 -5.90 23.52
N LYS A 229 13.78 -5.20 23.37
CA LYS A 229 13.91 -3.96 22.57
C LYS A 229 14.54 -4.21 21.19
N TYR A 230 14.62 -5.46 20.75
CA TYR A 230 15.19 -5.79 19.44
C TYR A 230 14.25 -5.37 18.31
N VAL A 231 14.45 -4.15 17.80
CA VAL A 231 13.66 -3.52 16.73
C VAL A 231 13.50 -4.46 15.54
N GLU A 232 14.60 -5.01 15.02
CA GLU A 232 14.59 -5.81 13.79
C GLU A 232 13.73 -7.08 13.94
N ALA A 233 13.88 -7.80 15.07
CA ALA A 233 13.12 -9.02 15.33
C ALA A 233 11.60 -8.74 15.47
N ARG A 234 11.23 -7.65 16.15
CA ARG A 234 9.82 -7.24 16.26
C ARG A 234 9.23 -6.81 14.93
N THR A 235 9.95 -6.03 14.14
CA THR A 235 9.50 -5.62 12.80
C THR A 235 9.40 -6.82 11.86
N ASN A 236 10.31 -7.81 11.97
CA ASN A 236 10.23 -9.07 11.23
C ASN A 236 9.02 -9.91 11.65
N LEU A 237 8.69 -9.96 12.95
CA LEU A 237 7.50 -10.63 13.47
C LEU A 237 6.21 -9.94 13.02
N ALA A 238 6.16 -8.61 13.11
CA ALA A 238 5.05 -7.83 12.58
C ALA A 238 4.83 -8.06 11.09
N SER A 239 5.91 -8.15 10.31
CA SER A 239 5.86 -8.43 8.87
C SER A 239 5.29 -9.83 8.60
N LEU A 240 5.66 -10.83 9.40
CA LEU A 240 5.06 -12.17 9.34
C LEU A 240 3.56 -12.12 9.63
N TYR A 241 3.13 -11.44 10.71
CA TYR A 241 1.71 -11.29 11.04
C TYR A 241 0.92 -10.55 9.98
N HIS A 242 1.48 -9.50 9.38
CA HIS A 242 0.85 -8.81 8.27
C HIS A 242 0.65 -9.74 7.06
N HIS A 243 1.63 -10.60 6.75
CA HIS A 243 1.51 -11.59 5.68
C HIS A 243 0.41 -12.63 5.96
N GLN A 244 0.25 -13.02 7.23
CA GLN A 244 -0.84 -13.88 7.71
C GLN A 244 -2.20 -13.19 7.86
N LYS A 245 -2.31 -11.90 7.48
CA LYS A 245 -3.50 -11.06 7.70
C LYS A 245 -3.90 -10.87 9.17
N LYS A 246 -2.97 -11.07 10.11
CA LYS A 246 -3.13 -10.79 11.55
C LYS A 246 -2.72 -9.36 11.88
N ASP A 247 -3.38 -8.37 11.27
CA ASP A 247 -2.96 -6.97 11.37
C ASP A 247 -3.01 -6.41 12.81
N VAL A 248 -3.88 -6.93 13.67
CA VAL A 248 -3.94 -6.52 15.09
C VAL A 248 -2.67 -6.94 15.83
N ASP A 249 -2.18 -8.15 15.60
CA ASP A 249 -0.94 -8.64 16.22
C ASP A 249 0.28 -7.91 15.63
N ALA A 250 0.28 -7.66 14.32
CA ALA A 250 1.31 -6.84 13.67
C ALA A 250 1.39 -5.43 14.28
N LEU A 251 0.24 -4.76 14.43
CA LEU A 251 0.18 -3.42 15.02
C LEU A 251 0.59 -3.40 16.49
N ARG A 252 0.40 -4.50 17.24
CA ARG A 252 0.89 -4.62 18.62
C ARG A 252 2.42 -4.58 18.67
N GLU A 253 3.08 -5.39 17.85
CA GLU A 253 4.55 -5.42 17.76
C GLU A 253 5.12 -4.08 17.27
N LEU A 254 4.48 -3.48 16.26
CA LEU A 254 4.87 -2.16 15.74
C LEU A 254 4.68 -1.05 16.76
N GLY A 255 3.58 -1.09 17.52
CA GLY A 255 3.34 -0.15 18.61
C GLY A 255 4.42 -0.23 19.69
N ASP A 256 4.93 -1.43 19.99
CA ASP A 256 6.07 -1.59 20.90
C ASP A 256 7.35 -1.01 20.30
N VAL A 257 7.67 -1.29 19.02
CA VAL A 257 8.84 -0.71 18.34
C VAL A 257 8.81 0.82 18.41
N LEU A 258 7.68 1.43 18.07
CA LEU A 258 7.56 2.89 18.00
C LEU A 258 7.62 3.58 19.37
N LYS A 259 7.47 2.86 20.50
CA LYS A 259 7.72 3.41 21.84
C LYS A 259 9.18 3.75 22.08
N PHE A 260 10.11 2.97 21.54
CA PHE A 260 11.55 3.16 21.75
C PHE A 260 12.33 3.55 20.48
N ALA A 261 11.75 3.37 19.30
CA ALA A 261 12.26 3.82 18.01
C ALA A 261 11.14 4.54 17.21
N PRO A 262 10.67 5.72 17.66
CA PRO A 262 9.51 6.40 17.06
C PRO A 262 9.73 6.87 15.60
N LYS A 263 10.98 6.87 15.14
CA LYS A 263 11.41 7.27 13.80
C LYS A 263 11.77 6.09 12.90
N ASP A 264 11.53 4.85 13.35
CA ASP A 264 11.84 3.66 12.55
C ASP A 264 10.94 3.61 11.29
N VAL A 265 11.53 3.92 10.14
CA VAL A 265 10.81 4.04 8.85
C VAL A 265 10.14 2.72 8.47
N ARG A 266 10.83 1.59 8.67
CA ARG A 266 10.29 0.27 8.34
C ARG A 266 9.05 -0.07 9.17
N ALA A 267 9.06 0.23 10.46
CA ALA A 267 7.90 0.07 11.33
C ALA A 267 6.75 1.01 10.95
N LEU A 268 7.05 2.26 10.60
CA LEU A 268 6.04 3.23 10.14
C LEU A 268 5.38 2.79 8.82
N VAL A 269 6.16 2.33 7.83
CA VAL A 269 5.62 1.79 6.56
C VAL A 269 4.72 0.58 6.81
N LEU A 270 5.17 -0.36 7.64
CA LEU A 270 4.35 -1.54 7.94
C LEU A 270 3.09 -1.18 8.72
N THR A 271 3.15 -0.17 9.61
CA THR A 271 1.99 0.40 10.29
C THR A 271 1.00 0.96 9.27
N ALA A 272 1.49 1.71 8.27
CA ALA A 272 0.65 2.25 7.21
C ALA A 272 -0.04 1.13 6.41
N ARG A 273 0.70 0.08 6.02
CA ARG A 273 0.14 -1.07 5.27
C ARG A 273 -0.92 -1.82 6.09
N CYS A 274 -0.69 -2.06 7.39
CA CYS A 274 -1.67 -2.69 8.27
C CYS A 274 -2.93 -1.81 8.47
N GLN A 275 -2.75 -0.50 8.67
CA GLN A 275 -3.89 0.42 8.84
C GLN A 275 -4.71 0.55 7.56
N ALA A 276 -4.05 0.62 6.40
CA ALA A 276 -4.71 0.67 5.10
C ALA A 276 -5.55 -0.59 4.83
N ARG A 277 -5.04 -1.80 5.15
CA ARG A 277 -5.82 -3.04 5.01
C ARG A 277 -7.06 -3.08 5.91
N ARG A 278 -7.00 -2.37 7.04
CA ARG A 278 -8.12 -2.19 7.97
C ARG A 278 -9.00 -0.99 7.62
N PHE A 279 -8.82 -0.38 6.44
CA PHE A 279 -9.55 0.81 5.97
C PHE A 279 -9.38 2.06 6.85
N ASN A 280 -8.35 2.10 7.71
CA ASN A 280 -8.01 3.28 8.51
C ASN A 280 -6.97 4.14 7.77
N PHE A 281 -7.42 4.77 6.69
CA PHE A 281 -6.56 5.55 5.79
C PHE A 281 -5.96 6.80 6.44
N VAL A 282 -6.63 7.40 7.42
CA VAL A 282 -6.10 8.58 8.14
C VAL A 282 -4.85 8.21 8.94
N SER A 283 -4.89 7.13 9.72
CA SER A 283 -3.70 6.66 10.44
C SER A 283 -2.62 6.15 9.49
N ALA A 284 -3.00 5.54 8.36
CA ALA A 284 -2.04 5.12 7.34
C ALA A 284 -1.29 6.30 6.71
N GLU A 285 -2.00 7.38 6.37
CA GLU A 285 -1.41 8.62 5.84
C GLU A 285 -0.44 9.23 6.85
N GLN A 286 -0.85 9.33 8.13
CA GLN A 286 0.00 9.87 9.19
C GLN A 286 1.31 9.10 9.32
N ALA A 287 1.26 7.77 9.32
CA ALA A 287 2.44 6.93 9.39
C ALA A 287 3.36 7.12 8.17
N CYS A 288 2.81 7.21 6.96
CA CYS A 288 3.59 7.52 5.75
C CYS A 288 4.26 8.88 5.83
N ARG A 289 3.53 9.92 6.28
CA ARG A 289 4.09 11.27 6.41
C ARG A 289 5.18 11.37 7.48
N LEU A 290 5.09 10.59 8.56
CA LEU A 290 6.16 10.49 9.55
C LEU A 290 7.41 9.82 8.95
N ALA A 291 7.24 8.74 8.19
CA ALA A 291 8.34 8.06 7.51
C ALA A 291 9.05 9.00 6.50
N LEU A 292 8.31 9.76 5.70
CA LEU A 292 8.87 10.72 4.74
C LEU A 292 9.59 11.92 5.39
N LYS A 293 9.35 12.22 6.67
CA LYS A 293 10.14 13.23 7.39
C LYS A 293 11.56 12.77 7.65
N GLU A 294 11.77 11.47 7.86
CA GLU A 294 13.10 10.89 8.09
C GLU A 294 13.76 10.51 6.77
N GLU A 295 13.00 9.96 5.81
CA GLU A 295 13.48 9.59 4.47
C GLU A 295 12.59 10.17 3.35
N PRO A 296 12.82 11.42 2.93
CA PRO A 296 11.98 12.10 1.93
C PRO A 296 11.94 11.44 0.55
N GLU A 297 13.01 10.73 0.18
CA GLU A 297 13.19 10.07 -1.12
C GLU A 297 13.01 8.54 -1.02
N ASN A 298 12.19 8.07 -0.09
CA ASN A 298 11.88 6.64 0.03
C ASN A 298 10.72 6.26 -0.92
N ALA A 299 11.07 5.56 -2.01
CA ALA A 299 10.11 5.13 -3.03
C ALA A 299 8.98 4.23 -2.47
N GLU A 300 9.28 3.33 -1.51
CA GLU A 300 8.26 2.46 -0.92
C GLU A 300 7.22 3.28 -0.14
N VAL A 301 7.67 4.23 0.67
CA VAL A 301 6.77 5.08 1.46
C VAL A 301 5.89 5.93 0.54
N LEU A 302 6.47 6.50 -0.51
CA LEU A 302 5.72 7.29 -1.51
C LEU A 302 4.66 6.44 -2.22
N THR A 303 4.98 5.17 -2.55
CA THR A 303 4.02 4.24 -3.16
C THR A 303 2.84 3.92 -2.24
N VAL A 304 3.11 3.62 -0.96
CA VAL A 304 2.04 3.38 0.03
C VAL A 304 1.21 4.65 0.24
N LEU A 305 1.85 5.82 0.33
CA LEU A 305 1.14 7.10 0.45
C LEU A 305 0.25 7.38 -0.76
N GLY A 306 0.74 7.12 -1.98
CA GLY A 306 -0.04 7.29 -3.21
C GLY A 306 -1.29 6.43 -3.25
N MET A 307 -1.19 5.17 -2.86
CA MET A 307 -2.34 4.29 -2.66
C MET A 307 -3.31 4.86 -1.60
N VAL A 308 -2.81 5.30 -0.44
CA VAL A 308 -3.66 5.87 0.63
C VAL A 308 -4.36 7.15 0.18
N LEU A 309 -3.67 8.05 -0.53
CA LEU A 309 -4.23 9.28 -1.07
C LEU A 309 -5.30 9.00 -2.13
N HIS A 310 -5.11 7.97 -2.95
CA HIS A 310 -6.12 7.51 -3.89
C HIS A 310 -7.38 7.02 -3.16
N GLU A 311 -7.24 6.23 -2.10
CA GLU A 311 -8.36 5.78 -1.26
C GLU A 311 -9.06 6.91 -0.51
N LEU A 312 -8.38 8.05 -0.30
CA LEU A 312 -8.94 9.29 0.26
C LEU A 312 -9.48 10.26 -0.81
N ASP A 313 -9.62 9.81 -2.06
CA ASP A 313 -10.08 10.58 -3.24
C ASP A 313 -9.22 11.82 -3.60
N ARG A 314 -7.98 11.88 -3.08
CA ARG A 314 -6.98 12.94 -3.34
C ARG A 314 -6.08 12.56 -4.52
N TYR A 315 -6.69 12.36 -5.68
CA TYR A 315 -6.02 11.75 -6.83
C TYR A 315 -4.87 12.57 -7.42
N ASP A 316 -4.97 13.90 -7.45
CA ASP A 316 -3.90 14.75 -7.99
C ASP A 316 -2.64 14.63 -7.12
N GLU A 317 -2.79 14.69 -5.79
CA GLU A 317 -1.69 14.44 -4.86
C GLU A 317 -1.17 13.00 -4.97
N ALA A 318 -2.06 12.02 -5.19
CA ALA A 318 -1.65 10.64 -5.41
C ALA A 318 -0.77 10.50 -6.67
N VAL A 319 -1.13 11.15 -7.78
CA VAL A 319 -0.34 11.20 -9.02
C VAL A 319 1.03 11.81 -8.75
N GLU A 320 1.10 12.95 -8.04
CA GLU A 320 2.38 13.61 -7.73
C GLU A 320 3.34 12.73 -6.90
N VAL A 321 2.84 12.06 -5.85
CA VAL A 321 3.71 11.20 -5.02
C VAL A 321 4.11 9.92 -5.76
N LEU A 322 3.23 9.36 -6.60
CA LEU A 322 3.51 8.15 -7.38
C LEU A 322 4.45 8.42 -8.55
N GLU A 323 4.40 9.61 -9.14
CA GLU A 323 5.38 10.07 -10.13
C GLU A 323 6.79 10.15 -9.53
N LYS A 324 6.91 10.70 -8.31
CA LYS A 324 8.17 10.70 -7.57
C LYS A 324 8.65 9.29 -7.22
N ALA A 325 7.75 8.41 -6.79
CA ALA A 325 8.08 7.02 -6.50
C ALA A 325 8.58 6.27 -7.75
N ASP A 326 7.95 6.47 -8.91
CA ASP A 326 8.35 5.88 -10.19
C ASP A 326 9.72 6.43 -10.66
N ALA A 327 9.99 7.72 -10.46
CA ALA A 327 11.30 8.31 -10.77
C ALA A 327 12.43 7.69 -9.94
N LEU A 328 12.17 7.41 -8.66
CA LEU A 328 13.14 6.77 -7.74
C LEU A 328 13.29 5.26 -7.99
N ALA A 329 12.22 4.57 -8.37
CA ALA A 329 12.19 3.13 -8.56
C ALA A 329 11.37 2.70 -9.80
N PRO A 330 11.86 2.96 -11.03
CA PRO A 330 11.09 2.81 -12.28
C PRO A 330 10.77 1.37 -12.70
N ARG A 331 11.29 0.39 -11.95
CA ARG A 331 11.06 -1.05 -12.11
C ARG A 331 10.29 -1.68 -10.95
N ASN A 332 9.58 -0.87 -10.15
CA ASN A 332 8.71 -1.36 -9.09
C ASN A 332 7.27 -1.56 -9.62
N ALA A 333 6.84 -2.83 -9.73
CA ALA A 333 5.53 -3.18 -10.28
C ALA A 333 4.35 -2.62 -9.45
N GLU A 334 4.45 -2.61 -8.13
CA GLU A 334 3.42 -2.08 -7.22
C GLU A 334 3.21 -0.58 -7.46
N THR A 335 4.30 0.17 -7.58
CA THR A 335 4.31 1.62 -7.87
C THR A 335 3.64 1.90 -9.20
N LEU A 336 4.04 1.19 -10.26
CA LEU A 336 3.47 1.35 -11.60
C LEU A 336 1.97 1.05 -11.64
N SER A 337 1.53 0.04 -10.89
CA SER A 337 0.11 -0.32 -10.77
C SER A 337 -0.70 0.81 -10.11
N TYR A 338 -0.29 1.25 -8.93
CA TYR A 338 -0.98 2.34 -8.23
C TYR A 338 -0.91 3.65 -9.02
N PHE A 339 0.22 3.94 -9.66
CA PHE A 339 0.39 5.12 -10.48
C PHE A 339 -0.59 5.12 -11.66
N GLY A 340 -0.69 4.01 -12.38
CA GLY A 340 -1.65 3.88 -13.46
C GLY A 340 -3.11 3.99 -12.99
N VAL A 341 -3.45 3.45 -11.81
CA VAL A 341 -4.79 3.62 -11.22
C VAL A 341 -5.07 5.09 -10.88
N ALA A 342 -4.10 5.82 -10.33
CA ALA A 342 -4.24 7.26 -10.05
C ALA A 342 -4.37 8.08 -11.35
N LEU A 343 -3.55 7.78 -12.36
CA LEU A 343 -3.62 8.39 -13.70
C LEU A 343 -4.99 8.16 -14.36
N LYS A 344 -5.54 6.95 -14.23
CA LYS A 344 -6.89 6.61 -14.69
C LYS A 344 -7.95 7.49 -14.01
N SER A 345 -7.85 7.71 -12.69
CA SER A 345 -8.77 8.56 -11.93
C SER A 345 -8.74 10.04 -12.35
N VAL A 346 -7.60 10.56 -12.81
CA VAL A 346 -7.48 11.93 -13.34
C VAL A 346 -7.72 12.01 -14.86
N GLY A 347 -8.00 10.88 -15.52
CA GLY A 347 -8.34 10.81 -16.94
C GLY A 347 -7.15 10.78 -17.90
N ARG A 348 -5.92 10.57 -17.40
CA ARG A 348 -4.70 10.34 -18.21
C ARG A 348 -4.63 8.87 -18.64
N LEU A 349 -5.53 8.47 -19.55
CA LEU A 349 -5.81 7.05 -19.83
C LEU A 349 -4.69 6.31 -20.56
N ASP A 350 -4.02 6.96 -21.50
CA ASP A 350 -2.91 6.34 -22.23
C ASP A 350 -1.70 6.12 -21.31
N ASP A 351 -1.34 7.16 -20.52
CA ASP A 351 -0.32 7.04 -19.47
C ASP A 351 -0.67 5.93 -18.47
N ALA A 352 -1.94 5.86 -18.05
CA ALA A 352 -2.43 4.82 -17.15
C ALA A 352 -2.26 3.41 -17.75
N ARG A 353 -2.64 3.23 -19.02
CA ARG A 353 -2.48 1.96 -19.75
C ARG A 353 -1.01 1.53 -19.74
N ASP A 354 -0.13 2.43 -20.14
CA ASP A 354 1.30 2.12 -20.30
C ASP A 354 1.97 1.77 -18.98
N LYS A 355 1.65 2.50 -17.89
CA LYS A 355 2.16 2.18 -16.55
C LYS A 355 1.69 0.81 -16.07
N ILE A 356 0.40 0.49 -16.22
CA ILE A 356 -0.13 -0.79 -15.72
C ILE A 356 0.39 -1.96 -16.56
N ILE A 357 0.52 -1.83 -17.89
CA ILE A 357 1.12 -2.86 -18.75
C ILE A 357 2.56 -3.15 -18.30
N LYS A 358 3.38 -2.11 -18.12
CA LYS A 358 4.76 -2.26 -17.62
C LYS A 358 4.80 -2.92 -16.23
N GLY A 359 3.86 -2.58 -15.35
CA GLY A 359 3.74 -3.21 -14.03
C GLY A 359 3.45 -4.71 -14.13
N VAL A 360 2.55 -5.11 -15.03
CA VAL A 360 2.22 -6.52 -15.31
C VAL A 360 3.38 -7.29 -15.95
N GLU A 361 4.18 -6.64 -16.80
CA GLU A 361 5.40 -7.24 -17.37
C GLU A 361 6.43 -7.56 -16.28
N LEU A 362 6.59 -6.67 -15.30
CA LEU A 362 7.51 -6.84 -14.18
C LEU A 362 7.01 -7.87 -13.16
N ASN A 363 5.70 -7.92 -12.91
CA ASN A 363 5.06 -8.90 -12.05
C ASN A 363 3.77 -9.45 -12.67
N PRO A 364 3.87 -10.56 -13.45
CA PRO A 364 2.72 -11.18 -14.09
C PRO A 364 1.64 -11.68 -13.12
N ASN A 365 1.97 -11.89 -11.85
CA ASN A 365 1.03 -12.37 -10.82
C ASN A 365 0.28 -11.24 -10.11
N MET A 366 0.46 -9.98 -10.51
CA MET A 366 -0.26 -8.84 -9.99
C MET A 366 -1.69 -8.78 -10.55
N ILE A 367 -2.55 -9.69 -10.12
CA ILE A 367 -3.90 -9.91 -10.68
C ILE A 367 -4.74 -8.62 -10.74
N ALA A 368 -4.68 -7.79 -9.69
CA ALA A 368 -5.44 -6.54 -9.62
C ALA A 368 -5.13 -5.59 -10.80
N ALA A 369 -3.91 -5.63 -11.34
CA ALA A 369 -3.50 -4.80 -12.47
C ALA A 369 -4.25 -5.15 -13.76
N TYR A 370 -4.49 -6.44 -14.04
CA TYR A 370 -5.30 -6.85 -15.20
C TYR A 370 -6.75 -6.36 -15.09
N ALA A 371 -7.34 -6.44 -13.90
CA ALA A 371 -8.69 -5.92 -13.67
C ALA A 371 -8.77 -4.41 -13.91
N ASN A 372 -7.71 -3.66 -13.56
CA ASN A 372 -7.63 -2.22 -13.81
C ASN A 372 -7.45 -1.89 -15.30
N LEU A 373 -6.79 -2.76 -16.08
CA LEU A 373 -6.62 -2.64 -17.54
C LEU A 373 -7.91 -2.85 -18.34
N ASN A 374 -8.93 -3.55 -17.81
CA ASN A 374 -10.14 -3.92 -18.56
C ASN A 374 -10.85 -2.77 -19.30
N ASP A 375 -10.78 -1.54 -18.77
CA ASP A 375 -11.39 -0.36 -19.42
C ASP A 375 -10.39 0.42 -20.29
N LEU A 376 -9.10 0.07 -20.25
CA LEU A 376 -8.01 0.78 -20.90
C LEU A 376 -7.52 0.07 -22.17
N VAL A 377 -7.74 -1.24 -22.28
CA VAL A 377 -7.29 -2.05 -23.42
C VAL A 377 -8.42 -2.78 -24.12
N ASP A 378 -8.17 -3.07 -25.40
CA ASP A 378 -8.89 -4.04 -26.20
C ASP A 378 -7.98 -5.25 -26.36
N TYR A 379 -8.25 -6.34 -25.64
CA TYR A 379 -7.35 -7.50 -25.59
C TYR A 379 -7.21 -8.20 -26.96
N SER A 380 -8.12 -7.96 -27.91
CA SER A 380 -7.97 -8.47 -29.28
C SER A 380 -6.78 -7.84 -30.03
N LYS A 381 -6.29 -6.69 -29.54
CA LYS A 381 -5.15 -5.96 -30.08
C LYS A 381 -3.87 -6.14 -29.26
N GLU A 382 -3.95 -6.84 -28.12
CA GLU A 382 -2.88 -6.98 -27.12
C GLU A 382 -2.54 -8.45 -26.88
N LYS A 383 -2.07 -9.15 -27.93
CA LYS A 383 -1.88 -10.61 -27.89
C LYS A 383 -1.00 -11.09 -26.74
N GLU A 384 0.14 -10.43 -26.52
CA GLU A 384 1.06 -10.83 -25.43
C GLU A 384 0.44 -10.65 -24.04
N LEU A 385 -0.36 -9.60 -23.85
CA LEU A 385 -1.07 -9.35 -22.60
C LEU A 385 -2.18 -10.39 -22.38
N TYR A 386 -2.91 -10.74 -23.45
CA TYR A 386 -3.92 -11.81 -23.43
C TYR A 386 -3.29 -13.17 -23.05
N ASP A 387 -2.22 -13.57 -23.74
CA ASP A 387 -1.52 -14.85 -23.48
C ASP A 387 -0.99 -14.91 -22.03
N ARG A 388 -0.52 -13.77 -21.50
CA ARG A 388 -0.05 -13.67 -20.11
C ARG A 388 -1.20 -13.85 -19.12
N LEU A 389 -2.33 -13.20 -19.36
CA LEU A 389 -3.52 -13.33 -18.51
C LEU A 389 -4.10 -14.75 -18.55
N GLU A 390 -4.13 -15.37 -19.73
CA GLU A 390 -4.54 -16.78 -19.91
C GLU A 390 -3.63 -17.71 -19.08
N LYS A 391 -2.31 -17.51 -19.15
CA LYS A 391 -1.35 -18.27 -18.33
C LYS A 391 -1.58 -18.07 -16.83
N VAL A 392 -1.89 -16.85 -16.39
CA VAL A 392 -2.21 -16.57 -14.98
C VAL A 392 -3.48 -17.30 -14.57
N MET A 393 -4.51 -17.32 -15.42
CA MET A 393 -5.76 -18.04 -15.17
C MET A 393 -5.58 -19.56 -15.16
N SER A 394 -4.68 -20.10 -15.99
CA SER A 394 -4.47 -21.54 -16.14
C SER A 394 -3.66 -22.20 -15.01
N VAL A 395 -3.02 -21.42 -14.12
CA VAL A 395 -2.25 -21.96 -12.99
C VAL A 395 -3.18 -22.73 -12.05
N LYS A 396 -2.95 -24.05 -11.96
CA LYS A 396 -3.69 -24.94 -11.06
C LYS A 396 -3.26 -24.74 -9.61
N GLY A 397 -4.23 -24.62 -8.71
CA GLY A 397 -4.01 -24.49 -7.27
C GLY A 397 -5.16 -23.76 -6.59
N LYS A 398 -5.34 -23.96 -5.28
CA LYS A 398 -6.32 -23.18 -4.51
C LYS A 398 -5.79 -21.75 -4.38
N ARG A 399 -6.45 -20.80 -5.02
CA ARG A 399 -6.27 -19.37 -4.78
C ARG A 399 -7.37 -18.86 -3.86
N HIS A 400 -7.04 -17.85 -3.06
CA HIS A 400 -8.02 -17.21 -2.19
C HIS A 400 -9.11 -16.53 -3.04
N PRO A 401 -10.39 -16.56 -2.64
CA PRO A 401 -11.49 -15.92 -3.37
C PRO A 401 -11.23 -14.46 -3.75
N GLU A 402 -10.58 -13.69 -2.86
CA GLU A 402 -10.16 -12.29 -3.10
C GLU A 402 -9.26 -12.10 -4.33
N LEU A 403 -8.44 -13.08 -4.68
CA LEU A 403 -7.59 -13.04 -5.88
C LEU A 403 -8.32 -13.58 -7.10
N MET A 404 -9.18 -14.59 -6.92
CA MET A 404 -9.94 -15.18 -8.02
C MET A 404 -10.98 -14.23 -8.59
N LEU A 405 -11.66 -13.45 -7.73
CA LEU A 405 -12.68 -12.50 -8.13
C LEU A 405 -12.20 -11.51 -9.23
N PRO A 406 -11.18 -10.66 -9.00
CA PRO A 406 -10.72 -9.73 -10.03
C PRO A 406 -10.14 -10.46 -11.26
N LEU A 407 -9.57 -11.66 -11.09
CA LEU A 407 -9.04 -12.45 -12.19
C LEU A 407 -10.15 -12.93 -13.15
N HIS A 408 -11.27 -13.43 -12.61
CA HIS A 408 -12.41 -13.85 -13.41
C HIS A 408 -12.95 -12.71 -14.27
N TYR A 409 -13.12 -11.51 -13.70
CA TYR A 409 -13.56 -10.33 -14.45
C TYR A 409 -12.54 -9.86 -15.48
N ALA A 410 -11.24 -9.90 -15.16
CA ALA A 410 -10.17 -9.58 -16.11
C ALA A 410 -10.20 -10.53 -17.32
N TYR A 411 -10.20 -11.83 -17.04
CA TYR A 411 -10.15 -12.86 -18.08
C TYR A 411 -11.44 -12.93 -18.90
N ALA A 412 -12.60 -12.73 -18.27
CA ALA A 412 -13.87 -12.63 -18.97
C ALA A 412 -13.88 -11.49 -20.00
N LYS A 413 -13.36 -10.31 -19.64
CA LYS A 413 -13.22 -9.19 -20.58
C LYS A 413 -12.27 -9.53 -21.74
N ALA A 414 -11.15 -10.17 -21.43
CA ALA A 414 -10.19 -10.63 -22.42
C ALA A 414 -10.78 -11.63 -23.42
N LEU A 415 -11.56 -12.61 -22.95
CA LEU A 415 -12.30 -13.55 -23.80
C LEU A 415 -13.36 -12.84 -24.65
N ASP A 416 -14.08 -11.88 -24.05
CA ASP A 416 -15.13 -11.14 -24.73
C ASP A 416 -14.62 -10.28 -25.89
N ASP A 417 -13.45 -9.63 -25.71
CA ASP A 417 -12.77 -8.88 -26.76
C ASP A 417 -12.28 -9.80 -27.88
N ASN A 418 -11.83 -11.01 -27.54
CA ASN A 418 -11.35 -12.03 -28.48
C ASN A 418 -12.48 -12.89 -29.07
N GLY A 419 -13.72 -12.40 -29.05
CA GLY A 419 -14.85 -13.03 -29.75
C GLY A 419 -15.33 -14.34 -29.12
N GLN A 420 -15.12 -14.55 -27.82
CA GLN A 420 -15.58 -15.75 -27.08
C GLN A 420 -16.61 -15.38 -25.99
N PRO A 421 -17.80 -14.87 -26.36
CA PRO A 421 -18.77 -14.31 -25.41
C PRO A 421 -19.37 -15.36 -24.46
N GLU A 422 -19.55 -16.61 -24.89
CA GLU A 422 -20.11 -17.68 -24.05
C GLU A 422 -19.13 -18.02 -22.90
N LYS A 423 -17.86 -18.24 -23.22
CA LYS A 423 -16.82 -18.48 -22.20
C LYS A 423 -16.61 -17.26 -21.31
N ALA A 424 -16.65 -16.06 -21.89
CA ALA A 424 -16.58 -14.82 -21.10
C ALA A 424 -17.70 -14.79 -20.06
N LEU A 425 -18.93 -15.15 -20.45
CA LEU A 425 -20.08 -15.18 -19.55
C LEU A 425 -19.90 -16.18 -18.40
N GLU A 426 -19.37 -17.37 -18.66
CA GLU A 426 -19.05 -18.36 -17.62
C GLU A 426 -18.12 -17.76 -16.55
N HIS A 427 -17.07 -17.04 -16.97
CA HIS A 427 -16.16 -16.38 -16.03
C HIS A 427 -16.81 -15.21 -15.28
N TYR A 428 -17.67 -14.40 -15.93
CA TYR A 428 -18.44 -13.36 -15.23
C TYR A 428 -19.38 -13.96 -14.18
N ILE A 429 -20.05 -15.08 -14.48
CA ILE A 429 -20.91 -15.80 -13.55
C ILE A 429 -20.11 -16.32 -12.36
N GLU A 430 -18.95 -16.93 -12.59
CA GLU A 430 -18.13 -17.47 -11.50
C GLU A 430 -17.56 -16.35 -10.61
N GLY A 431 -17.09 -15.25 -11.21
CA GLY A 431 -16.71 -14.05 -10.48
C GLY A 431 -17.88 -13.46 -9.66
N GLY A 432 -19.07 -13.41 -10.25
CA GLY A 432 -20.30 -12.95 -9.60
C GLY A 432 -20.65 -13.80 -8.37
N LYS A 433 -20.64 -15.13 -8.49
CA LYS A 433 -20.85 -16.04 -7.36
C LYS A 433 -19.89 -15.79 -6.21
N ILE A 434 -18.59 -15.64 -6.52
CA ILE A 434 -17.57 -15.33 -5.52
C ILE A 434 -17.90 -14.03 -4.80
N LYS A 435 -18.18 -12.94 -5.54
CA LYS A 435 -18.53 -11.65 -4.92
C LYS A 435 -19.83 -11.74 -4.11
N ARG A 436 -20.84 -12.48 -4.57
CA ARG A 436 -22.13 -12.63 -3.88
C ARG A 436 -21.95 -13.25 -2.48
N THR A 437 -21.01 -14.18 -2.31
CA THR A 437 -20.66 -14.75 -0.98
C THR A 437 -20.02 -13.75 -0.02
N MET A 438 -19.49 -12.63 -0.53
CA MET A 438 -18.86 -11.58 0.25
C MET A 438 -19.83 -10.44 0.62
N LEU A 439 -21.08 -10.51 0.15
CA LEU A 439 -22.06 -9.45 0.28
C LEU A 439 -23.18 -9.84 1.24
N ASN A 440 -23.57 -8.89 2.10
CA ASN A 440 -24.79 -8.98 2.88
C ASN A 440 -25.91 -8.25 2.12
N TYR A 441 -26.60 -8.97 1.24
CA TYR A 441 -27.69 -8.44 0.40
C TYR A 441 -28.94 -9.30 0.52
N ASP A 442 -30.04 -8.64 0.83
CA ASP A 442 -31.38 -9.20 0.92
C ASP A 442 -32.34 -8.44 -0.01
N GLU A 443 -32.99 -9.17 -0.91
CA GLU A 443 -33.93 -8.59 -1.88
C GLU A 443 -35.21 -8.08 -1.21
N ALA A 444 -35.70 -8.76 -0.19
CA ALA A 444 -36.96 -8.41 0.46
C ALA A 444 -36.84 -7.07 1.20
N ASP A 445 -35.75 -6.86 1.94
CA ASP A 445 -35.44 -5.59 2.60
C ASP A 445 -35.30 -4.46 1.57
N THR A 446 -34.61 -4.73 0.47
CA THR A 446 -34.42 -3.78 -0.62
C THR A 446 -35.76 -3.41 -1.26
N PHE A 447 -36.61 -4.38 -1.58
CA PHE A 447 -37.88 -4.13 -2.25
C PHE A 447 -38.87 -3.43 -1.32
N LYS A 448 -38.88 -3.79 -0.03
CA LYS A 448 -39.61 -3.06 0.99
C LYS A 448 -39.18 -1.59 1.02
N PHE A 449 -37.88 -1.29 0.98
CA PHE A 449 -37.38 0.08 0.92
C PHE A 449 -37.88 0.85 -0.33
N TYR A 450 -37.90 0.21 -1.50
CA TYR A 450 -38.52 0.78 -2.71
C TYR A 450 -40.02 1.10 -2.51
N ASP A 451 -40.77 0.18 -1.93
CA ASP A 451 -42.20 0.35 -1.66
C ASP A 451 -42.49 1.44 -0.61
N ASP A 452 -41.67 1.50 0.44
CA ASP A 452 -41.77 2.53 1.47
C ASP A 452 -41.55 3.93 0.89
N ILE A 453 -40.58 4.10 -0.02
CA ILE A 453 -40.35 5.38 -0.72
C ILE A 453 -41.58 5.78 -1.52
N LYS A 454 -42.12 4.87 -2.35
CA LYS A 454 -43.30 5.16 -3.17
C LYS A 454 -44.52 5.51 -2.30
N ARG A 455 -44.68 4.84 -1.16
CA ARG A 455 -45.78 5.08 -0.22
C ARG A 455 -45.66 6.43 0.50
N THR A 456 -44.46 6.81 0.91
CA THR A 456 -44.21 8.09 1.59
C THR A 456 -44.39 9.27 0.64
N PHE A 457 -43.79 9.21 -0.55
CA PHE A 457 -43.75 10.37 -1.45
C PHE A 457 -44.87 10.35 -2.50
N THR A 458 -46.10 10.61 -2.07
CA THR A 458 -47.21 10.88 -3.00
C THR A 458 -47.19 12.32 -3.50
N ARG A 459 -48.01 12.64 -4.51
CA ARG A 459 -48.17 14.01 -5.01
C ARG A 459 -48.63 14.95 -3.90
N GLU A 460 -49.57 14.49 -3.08
CA GLU A 460 -50.14 15.23 -1.96
C GLU A 460 -49.11 15.46 -0.86
N PHE A 461 -48.29 14.45 -0.55
CA PHE A 461 -47.21 14.60 0.44
C PHE A 461 -46.18 15.65 -0.01
N ILE A 462 -45.75 15.61 -1.27
CA ILE A 462 -44.79 16.57 -1.83
C ILE A 462 -45.39 17.98 -1.83
N ALA A 463 -46.63 18.15 -2.29
CA ALA A 463 -47.30 19.44 -2.34
C ALA A 463 -47.60 20.01 -0.94
N GLY A 464 -47.80 19.14 0.05
CA GLY A 464 -48.01 19.48 1.45
C GLY A 464 -46.73 19.72 2.25
N SER A 465 -45.58 19.90 1.60
CA SER A 465 -44.30 20.15 2.26
C SER A 465 -44.39 21.30 3.28
N PRO A 466 -43.92 21.12 4.53
CA PRO A 466 -43.89 22.19 5.53
C PRO A 466 -42.75 23.19 5.30
N PHE A 467 -41.96 23.00 4.23
CA PHE A 467 -40.81 23.82 3.86
C PHE A 467 -41.01 24.32 2.43
N GLU A 468 -40.87 25.65 2.25
CA GLU A 468 -41.05 26.31 0.94
C GLU A 468 -40.00 25.88 -0.10
N GLY A 469 -38.87 25.31 0.35
CA GLY A 469 -37.75 24.97 -0.51
C GLY A 469 -36.73 26.09 -0.64
N ASN A 470 -35.48 25.73 -0.95
CA ASN A 470 -34.47 26.68 -1.38
C ASN A 470 -34.69 26.99 -2.88
N PRO A 471 -34.88 28.26 -3.27
CA PRO A 471 -35.32 28.62 -4.62
C PRO A 471 -34.22 28.52 -5.69
N THR A 472 -33.01 28.08 -5.33
CA THR A 472 -31.91 27.93 -6.30
C THR A 472 -32.33 27.05 -7.47
N ASP A 473 -32.07 27.54 -8.67
CA ASP A 473 -32.27 26.83 -9.94
C ASP A 473 -30.94 26.37 -10.55
N ARG A 474 -29.82 26.55 -9.82
CA ARG A 474 -28.48 26.17 -10.25
C ARG A 474 -28.24 24.66 -10.19
N LEU A 475 -29.12 23.87 -9.59
CA LEU A 475 -28.88 22.45 -9.35
C LEU A 475 -29.48 21.58 -10.45
N LEU A 476 -28.67 20.67 -10.98
CA LEU A 476 -29.08 19.61 -11.89
C LEU A 476 -28.71 18.25 -11.29
N PHE A 477 -29.70 17.39 -11.08
CA PHE A 477 -29.48 16.00 -10.66
C PHE A 477 -29.55 15.08 -11.87
N ILE A 478 -28.51 14.29 -12.10
CA ILE A 478 -28.48 13.28 -13.16
C ILE A 478 -28.53 11.90 -12.51
N VAL A 479 -29.71 11.28 -12.56
CA VAL A 479 -30.00 10.01 -11.91
C VAL A 479 -30.25 8.92 -12.94
N GLY A 480 -30.13 7.67 -12.51
CA GLY A 480 -30.57 6.54 -13.31
C GLY A 480 -29.91 5.23 -12.88
N MET A 481 -30.21 4.15 -13.56
CA MET A 481 -29.48 2.90 -13.35
C MET A 481 -28.01 3.08 -13.72
N PRO A 482 -27.08 2.46 -12.98
CA PRO A 482 -25.71 2.43 -13.41
C PRO A 482 -25.56 1.87 -14.82
N ARG A 483 -24.65 2.50 -15.59
CA ARG A 483 -24.37 2.16 -16.99
C ARG A 483 -25.51 2.49 -17.99
N SER A 484 -26.44 3.36 -17.58
CA SER A 484 -27.52 3.91 -18.43
C SER A 484 -27.12 5.13 -19.28
N GLY A 485 -25.87 5.59 -19.23
CA GLY A 485 -25.39 6.74 -20.01
C GLY A 485 -25.27 8.05 -19.24
N SER A 486 -25.55 8.08 -17.93
CA SER A 486 -25.44 9.29 -17.09
C SER A 486 -24.11 10.03 -17.19
N THR A 487 -22.99 9.30 -17.27
CA THR A 487 -21.66 9.93 -17.37
C THR A 487 -21.45 10.57 -18.73
N LEU A 488 -21.98 9.97 -19.81
CA LEU A 488 -21.92 10.56 -21.15
C LEU A 488 -22.75 11.84 -21.19
N VAL A 489 -23.96 11.82 -20.65
CA VAL A 489 -24.83 12.99 -20.57
C VAL A 489 -24.18 14.11 -19.75
N GLU A 490 -23.64 13.82 -18.57
CA GLU A 490 -22.93 14.81 -17.77
C GLU A 490 -21.72 15.38 -18.51
N GLN A 491 -20.96 14.55 -19.23
CA GLN A 491 -19.78 14.98 -19.96
C GLN A 491 -20.13 15.90 -21.13
N ILE A 492 -21.20 15.57 -21.87
CA ILE A 492 -21.75 16.44 -22.92
C ILE A 492 -22.14 17.79 -22.32
N LEU A 493 -22.89 17.81 -21.20
CA LEU A 493 -23.35 19.05 -20.57
C LEU A 493 -22.20 19.89 -20.01
N ALA A 494 -21.27 19.27 -19.28
CA ALA A 494 -20.15 19.96 -18.65
C ALA A 494 -19.04 20.40 -19.64
N SER A 495 -19.24 20.17 -20.93
CA SER A 495 -18.41 20.77 -21.99
C SER A 495 -18.88 22.18 -22.35
N ASN A 496 -20.08 22.58 -21.90
CA ASN A 496 -20.55 23.95 -21.92
C ASN A 496 -19.98 24.70 -20.71
N ASP A 497 -19.38 25.87 -20.95
CA ASP A 497 -18.69 26.64 -19.89
C ASP A 497 -19.63 27.11 -18.76
N ALA A 498 -20.95 27.12 -18.99
CA ALA A 498 -21.96 27.47 -17.99
C ALA A 498 -22.28 26.30 -17.02
N VAL A 499 -21.75 25.11 -17.25
CA VAL A 499 -22.06 23.89 -16.50
C VAL A 499 -20.83 23.38 -15.76
N TYR A 500 -20.87 23.43 -14.43
CA TYR A 500 -19.89 22.75 -13.59
C TYR A 500 -20.39 21.35 -13.25
N GLY A 501 -19.67 20.32 -13.65
CA GLY A 501 -20.02 18.97 -13.22
C GLY A 501 -19.27 18.55 -11.95
N ALA A 502 -20.02 18.27 -10.89
CA ALA A 502 -19.43 17.78 -9.64
C ALA A 502 -19.13 16.26 -9.66
N GLY A 503 -19.66 15.52 -10.63
CA GLY A 503 -19.53 14.06 -10.70
C GLY A 503 -20.41 13.35 -9.68
N GLU A 504 -19.93 12.21 -9.16
CA GLU A 504 -20.61 11.43 -8.13
C GLU A 504 -20.25 11.94 -6.73
N VAL A 505 -21.15 12.70 -6.10
CA VAL A 505 -20.93 13.27 -4.76
C VAL A 505 -21.93 12.70 -3.76
N LYS A 506 -21.47 12.40 -2.54
CA LYS A 506 -22.27 11.76 -1.47
C LYS A 506 -22.84 12.76 -0.46
N TYR A 507 -22.85 14.06 -0.77
CA TYR A 507 -23.23 15.11 0.20
C TYR A 507 -24.65 14.95 0.72
N PHE A 508 -25.59 14.46 -0.10
CA PHE A 508 -26.98 14.29 0.29
C PHE A 508 -27.17 13.19 1.34
N SER A 509 -26.63 12.00 1.08
CA SER A 509 -26.68 10.88 2.03
C SER A 509 -25.89 11.18 3.30
N GLN A 510 -24.74 11.86 3.19
CA GLN A 510 -23.99 12.36 4.35
C GLN A 510 -24.78 13.39 5.17
N GLY A 511 -25.52 14.29 4.51
CA GLY A 511 -26.38 15.27 5.17
C GLY A 511 -27.47 14.61 6.01
N LEU A 512 -28.13 13.58 5.46
CA LEU A 512 -29.13 12.79 6.19
C LEU A 512 -28.53 12.07 7.41
N HIS A 513 -27.32 11.51 7.29
CA HIS A 513 -26.62 10.89 8.42
C HIS A 513 -26.29 11.91 9.51
N LYS A 514 -25.67 13.05 9.15
CA LYS A 514 -25.34 14.13 10.09
C LYS A 514 -26.58 14.70 10.78
N LEU A 515 -27.70 14.78 10.07
CA LEU A 515 -28.96 15.20 10.67
C LEU A 515 -29.40 14.22 11.75
N ARG A 516 -29.31 12.91 11.51
CA ARG A 516 -29.63 11.88 12.51
C ARG A 516 -28.63 11.83 13.66
N ASP A 517 -27.35 12.08 13.42
CA ASP A 517 -26.36 12.20 14.50
C ASP A 517 -26.70 13.37 15.44
N ARG A 518 -27.17 14.49 14.87
CA ARG A 518 -27.62 15.65 15.63
C ARG A 518 -28.98 15.45 16.30
N PHE A 519 -29.85 14.66 15.69
CA PHE A 519 -31.20 14.36 16.17
C PHE A 519 -31.47 12.85 16.17
N PRO A 520 -30.93 12.10 17.15
CA PRO A 520 -30.95 10.63 17.14
C PRO A 520 -32.34 9.99 17.20
N SER A 521 -33.35 10.76 17.62
CA SER A 521 -34.75 10.32 17.61
C SER A 521 -35.34 10.22 16.21
N LEU A 522 -34.70 10.81 15.20
CA LEU A 522 -35.18 10.71 13.82
C LEU A 522 -35.01 9.29 13.28
N SER A 523 -36.09 8.78 12.70
CA SER A 523 -36.12 7.51 11.97
C SER A 523 -35.14 7.52 10.79
N ARG A 524 -34.97 6.37 10.14
CA ARG A 524 -34.21 6.31 8.88
C ARG A 524 -35.08 6.81 7.73
N PHE A 525 -34.44 7.22 6.64
CA PHE A 525 -35.16 7.47 5.39
C PHE A 525 -35.81 6.17 4.89
N PRO A 526 -37.04 6.19 4.35
CA PRO A 526 -37.90 7.34 4.13
C PRO A 526 -38.82 7.70 5.31
N ASP A 527 -38.93 6.88 6.35
CA ASP A 527 -39.88 7.08 7.46
C ASP A 527 -39.69 8.42 8.18
N MET A 528 -38.44 8.89 8.28
CA MET A 528 -38.09 10.18 8.89
C MET A 528 -38.84 11.37 8.28
N MET A 529 -39.32 11.25 7.04
CA MET A 529 -40.00 12.32 6.33
C MET A 529 -41.26 12.81 7.05
N ALA A 530 -41.95 11.93 7.80
CA ALA A 530 -43.10 12.31 8.61
C ALA A 530 -42.72 13.10 9.88
N GLU A 531 -41.44 13.07 10.27
CA GLU A 531 -40.92 13.65 11.51
C GLU A 531 -40.16 14.97 11.28
N LEU A 532 -39.80 15.27 10.02
CA LEU A 532 -39.00 16.44 9.68
C LEU A 532 -39.79 17.74 9.90
N LYS A 533 -39.14 18.68 10.59
CA LYS A 533 -39.62 20.04 10.82
C LYS A 533 -38.95 21.01 9.84
N PRO A 534 -39.51 22.21 9.60
CA PRO A 534 -38.95 23.18 8.64
C PRO A 534 -37.45 23.46 8.82
N ASN A 535 -36.97 23.56 10.07
CA ASN A 535 -35.54 23.77 10.35
C ASN A 535 -34.65 22.59 9.95
N HIS A 536 -35.15 21.35 9.97
CA HIS A 536 -34.39 20.18 9.51
C HIS A 536 -34.21 20.21 8.00
N TYR A 537 -35.26 20.54 7.25
CA TYR A 537 -35.19 20.74 5.80
C TYR A 537 -34.19 21.85 5.45
N LYS A 538 -34.30 23.00 6.13
CA LYS A 538 -33.37 24.12 5.94
C LYS A 538 -31.91 23.70 6.18
N LEU A 539 -31.63 22.96 7.26
CA LEU A 539 -30.27 22.50 7.57
C LEU A 539 -29.71 21.57 6.47
N LEU A 540 -30.54 20.67 5.93
CA LEU A 540 -30.17 19.81 4.81
C LEU A 540 -29.89 20.63 3.54
N ALA A 541 -30.79 21.56 3.18
CA ALA A 541 -30.65 22.40 1.99
C ALA A 541 -29.40 23.30 2.06
N ASP A 542 -29.18 23.97 3.19
CA ASP A 542 -28.05 24.89 3.40
C ASP A 542 -26.72 24.11 3.38
N SER A 543 -26.63 22.97 4.07
CA SER A 543 -25.43 22.14 4.07
C SER A 543 -25.12 21.57 2.67
N TYR A 544 -26.15 21.19 1.91
CA TYR A 544 -25.96 20.61 0.58
C TYR A 544 -25.51 21.67 -0.43
N THR A 545 -26.18 22.83 -0.46
CA THR A 545 -25.80 23.94 -1.37
C THR A 545 -24.42 24.49 -1.07
N GLN A 546 -24.07 24.64 0.22
CA GLN A 546 -22.72 25.06 0.61
C GLN A 546 -21.65 24.09 0.07
N ALA A 547 -21.89 22.78 0.15
CA ALA A 547 -20.96 21.77 -0.35
C ALA A 547 -20.86 21.79 -1.88
N MET A 548 -22.00 21.82 -2.58
CA MET A 548 -22.06 21.81 -4.04
C MET A 548 -21.41 23.05 -4.68
N PHE A 549 -21.63 24.23 -4.10
CA PHE A 549 -21.19 25.49 -4.71
C PHE A 549 -19.76 25.88 -4.35
N LYS A 550 -19.12 25.22 -3.38
CA LYS A 550 -17.76 25.54 -2.90
C LYS A 550 -16.72 25.61 -4.03
N ALA A 551 -16.77 24.69 -4.99
CA ALA A 551 -15.81 24.58 -6.09
C ALA A 551 -16.41 24.95 -7.46
N ALA A 552 -17.70 25.29 -7.51
CA ALA A 552 -18.42 25.48 -8.76
C ALA A 552 -18.32 26.91 -9.34
N GLY A 553 -17.75 27.86 -8.59
CA GLY A 553 -17.64 29.26 -8.99
C GLY A 553 -18.99 29.86 -9.41
N ASP A 554 -18.99 30.57 -10.53
CA ASP A 554 -20.16 31.25 -11.08
C ASP A 554 -20.95 30.40 -12.10
N ALA A 555 -20.69 29.09 -12.19
CA ALA A 555 -21.39 28.22 -13.14
C ALA A 555 -22.92 28.30 -12.97
N ARG A 556 -23.64 28.48 -14.08
CA ARG A 556 -25.10 28.60 -14.12
C ARG A 556 -25.78 27.34 -13.62
N ILE A 557 -25.24 26.18 -13.98
CA ILE A 557 -25.71 24.86 -13.56
C ILE A 557 -24.57 24.09 -12.91
N VAL A 558 -24.89 23.38 -11.84
CA VAL A 558 -24.01 22.54 -11.03
C VAL A 558 -24.61 21.15 -10.99
N THR A 559 -23.93 20.17 -11.57
CA THR A 559 -24.47 18.80 -11.67
C THR A 559 -24.07 17.94 -10.49
N ASP A 560 -25.04 17.24 -9.89
CA ASP A 560 -24.82 16.07 -9.05
C ASP A 560 -25.25 14.83 -9.85
N LYS A 561 -24.29 13.98 -10.21
CA LYS A 561 -24.50 12.77 -10.99
C LYS A 561 -24.35 11.51 -10.14
N LEU A 562 -24.62 11.57 -8.84
CA LEU A 562 -24.75 10.34 -8.05
C LEU A 562 -26.02 9.59 -8.45
N LEU A 563 -25.83 8.45 -9.10
CA LEU A 563 -26.90 7.66 -9.72
C LEU A 563 -28.03 7.31 -8.75
N THR A 564 -27.66 6.87 -7.54
CA THR A 564 -28.60 6.45 -6.48
C THR A 564 -29.39 7.59 -5.86
N ASN A 565 -29.16 8.84 -6.26
CA ASN A 565 -30.06 9.94 -5.92
C ASN A 565 -31.49 9.71 -6.43
N TYR A 566 -31.73 8.74 -7.33
CA TYR A 566 -33.10 8.30 -7.65
C TYR A 566 -33.91 7.86 -6.42
N PHE A 567 -33.29 7.43 -5.31
CA PHE A 567 -34.01 7.16 -4.06
C PHE A 567 -34.56 8.42 -3.39
N PHE A 568 -33.91 9.56 -3.62
CA PHE A 568 -34.14 10.81 -2.90
C PHE A 568 -34.87 11.86 -3.73
N VAL A 569 -35.29 11.56 -4.96
CA VAL A 569 -35.92 12.51 -5.89
C VAL A 569 -37.06 13.32 -5.25
N GLY A 570 -37.94 12.67 -4.50
CA GLY A 570 -39.02 13.36 -3.78
C GLY A 570 -38.50 14.41 -2.78
N LEU A 571 -37.54 14.02 -1.92
CA LEU A 571 -36.93 14.94 -0.96
C LEU A 571 -36.09 16.03 -1.66
N ILE A 572 -35.36 15.69 -2.72
CA ILE A 572 -34.60 16.65 -3.53
C ILE A 572 -35.52 17.75 -4.05
N HIS A 573 -36.68 17.38 -4.62
CA HIS A 573 -37.64 18.37 -5.10
C HIS A 573 -38.25 19.21 -3.97
N MET A 574 -38.55 18.61 -2.81
CA MET A 574 -39.01 19.37 -1.65
C MET A 574 -37.96 20.36 -1.10
N LEU A 575 -36.68 20.01 -1.17
CA LEU A 575 -35.59 20.90 -0.75
C LEU A 575 -35.27 21.96 -1.80
N PHE A 576 -35.39 21.63 -3.09
CA PHE A 576 -35.00 22.47 -4.22
C PHE A 576 -36.08 22.44 -5.31
N PRO A 577 -37.19 23.19 -5.14
CA PRO A 577 -38.34 23.13 -6.05
C PRO A 577 -38.00 23.51 -7.50
N ASN A 578 -36.97 24.34 -7.71
CA ASN A 578 -36.51 24.79 -9.02
C ASN A 578 -35.38 23.95 -9.62
N ALA A 579 -34.85 22.96 -8.89
CA ALA A 579 -33.83 22.07 -9.42
C ALA A 579 -34.38 21.21 -10.55
N LYS A 580 -33.52 20.93 -11.54
CA LYS A 580 -33.85 20.05 -12.66
C LYS A 580 -33.33 18.65 -12.41
N ILE A 581 -34.03 17.65 -12.95
CA ILE A 581 -33.65 16.25 -12.83
C ILE A 581 -33.62 15.62 -14.22
N ILE A 582 -32.51 14.98 -14.57
CA ILE A 582 -32.39 14.12 -15.75
C ILE A 582 -32.38 12.68 -15.28
N ASN A 583 -33.33 11.89 -15.78
CA ASN A 583 -33.33 10.44 -15.66
C ASN A 583 -32.70 9.84 -16.93
N THR A 584 -31.49 9.28 -16.83
CA THR A 584 -30.91 8.54 -17.95
C THR A 584 -31.45 7.12 -17.99
N ARG A 585 -32.01 6.74 -19.14
CA ARG A 585 -32.58 5.42 -19.38
C ARG A 585 -31.89 4.77 -20.57
N ARG A 586 -31.73 3.47 -20.52
CA ARG A 586 -31.13 2.64 -21.58
C ARG A 586 -31.90 1.31 -21.61
N ASP A 587 -31.76 0.54 -22.68
CA ASP A 587 -32.27 -0.83 -22.74
C ASP A 587 -31.98 -1.60 -21.42
N PRO A 588 -33.00 -2.20 -20.78
CA PRO A 588 -32.87 -2.86 -19.48
C PRO A 588 -31.82 -3.97 -19.46
N VAL A 589 -31.75 -4.76 -20.55
CA VAL A 589 -30.85 -5.91 -20.65
C VAL A 589 -29.42 -5.44 -20.86
N ASP A 590 -29.19 -4.47 -21.74
CA ASP A 590 -27.86 -3.88 -21.94
C ASP A 590 -27.34 -3.14 -20.69
N SER A 591 -28.21 -2.44 -19.97
CA SER A 591 -27.87 -1.77 -18.71
C SER A 591 -27.45 -2.78 -17.66
N SER A 592 -28.27 -3.82 -17.47
CA SER A 592 -28.03 -4.88 -16.49
C SER A 592 -26.80 -5.70 -16.83
N LEU A 593 -26.64 -6.12 -18.09
CA LEU A 593 -25.42 -6.80 -18.55
C LEU A 593 -24.17 -5.94 -18.32
N SER A 594 -24.25 -4.63 -18.61
CA SER A 594 -23.11 -3.75 -18.39
C SER A 594 -22.78 -3.57 -16.90
N ALA A 595 -23.76 -3.71 -16.00
CA ALA A 595 -23.52 -3.75 -14.56
C ALA A 595 -22.93 -5.11 -14.14
N PHE A 596 -23.53 -6.22 -14.56
CA PHE A 596 -23.09 -7.58 -14.25
C PHE A 596 -21.63 -7.87 -14.64
N THR A 597 -21.18 -7.30 -15.76
CA THR A 597 -19.81 -7.44 -16.28
C THR A 597 -18.80 -6.49 -15.62
N LYS A 598 -19.20 -5.75 -14.57
CA LYS A 598 -18.33 -4.79 -13.88
C LYS A 598 -18.15 -5.14 -12.40
N LEU A 599 -16.92 -5.04 -11.93
CA LEU A 599 -16.61 -5.15 -10.51
C LEU A 599 -16.73 -3.77 -9.83
N PHE A 600 -17.86 -3.51 -9.18
CA PHE A 600 -18.06 -2.31 -8.37
C PHE A 600 -17.33 -2.40 -7.02
N LYS A 601 -16.89 -1.25 -6.50
CA LYS A 601 -16.19 -1.18 -5.20
C LYS A 601 -17.18 -1.57 -4.09
N ASP A 602 -18.33 -0.88 -3.94
CA ASP A 602 -19.40 -1.28 -3.01
C ASP A 602 -20.84 -0.79 -3.35
N ASP A 603 -21.07 -0.11 -4.48
CA ASP A 603 -22.35 0.61 -4.69
C ASP A 603 -23.49 -0.22 -5.33
N MET A 604 -23.28 -1.51 -5.63
CA MET A 604 -24.29 -2.37 -6.29
C MET A 604 -24.21 -3.85 -5.89
N PRO A 605 -24.64 -4.21 -4.67
CA PRO A 605 -24.59 -5.59 -4.21
C PRO A 605 -25.49 -6.56 -5.02
N HIS A 606 -26.55 -6.05 -5.65
CA HIS A 606 -27.50 -6.81 -6.47
C HIS A 606 -26.99 -7.17 -7.88
N SER A 607 -25.80 -6.69 -8.28
CA SER A 607 -25.31 -6.82 -9.66
C SER A 607 -24.59 -8.14 -9.96
N TYR A 608 -24.47 -9.04 -9.00
CA TYR A 608 -23.62 -10.23 -9.09
C TYR A 608 -24.40 -11.55 -9.28
N ASP A 609 -25.72 -11.47 -9.37
CA ASP A 609 -26.61 -12.54 -9.81
C ASP A 609 -27.58 -11.97 -10.86
N MET A 610 -27.75 -12.69 -11.98
CA MET A 610 -28.58 -12.21 -13.09
C MET A 610 -30.06 -12.09 -12.72
N GLY A 611 -30.57 -13.02 -11.91
CA GLY A 611 -31.95 -13.01 -11.48
C GLY A 611 -32.23 -11.87 -10.50
N GLU A 612 -31.37 -11.72 -9.48
CA GLU A 612 -31.45 -10.61 -8.52
C GLU A 612 -31.36 -9.26 -9.25
N LEU A 613 -30.43 -9.11 -10.19
CA LEU A 613 -30.24 -7.88 -10.96
C LEU A 613 -31.47 -7.54 -11.81
N GLY A 614 -32.06 -8.52 -12.50
CA GLY A 614 -33.27 -8.29 -13.31
C GLY A 614 -34.47 -7.87 -12.45
N ARG A 615 -34.68 -8.54 -11.31
CA ARG A 615 -35.76 -8.19 -10.37
C ARG A 615 -35.54 -6.82 -9.74
N TYR A 616 -34.31 -6.47 -9.39
CA TYR A 616 -33.93 -5.14 -8.91
C TYR A 616 -34.24 -4.07 -9.97
N TYR A 617 -33.90 -4.31 -11.24
CA TYR A 617 -34.19 -3.37 -12.32
C TYR A 617 -35.69 -3.04 -12.41
N ARG A 618 -36.58 -4.03 -12.23
CA ARG A 618 -38.04 -3.80 -12.21
C ARG A 618 -38.45 -2.86 -11.08
N GLN A 619 -37.85 -2.99 -9.89
CA GLN A 619 -38.12 -2.09 -8.77
C GLN A 619 -37.64 -0.67 -9.04
N TYR A 620 -36.43 -0.55 -9.60
CA TYR A 620 -35.93 0.74 -10.09
C TYR A 620 -36.87 1.37 -11.12
N ASP A 621 -37.30 0.63 -12.14
CA ASP A 621 -38.15 1.17 -13.20
C ASP A 621 -39.53 1.59 -12.66
N ALA A 622 -40.10 0.79 -11.75
CA ALA A 622 -41.33 1.13 -11.04
C ALA A 622 -41.19 2.42 -10.20
N LEU A 623 -40.04 2.62 -9.54
CA LEU A 623 -39.77 3.85 -8.79
C LEU A 623 -39.60 5.06 -9.71
N MET A 624 -38.90 4.93 -10.83
CA MET A 624 -38.78 6.03 -11.79
C MET A 624 -40.12 6.41 -12.40
N LYS A 625 -40.97 5.43 -12.74
CA LYS A 625 -42.36 5.67 -13.16
C LYS A 625 -43.19 6.37 -12.09
N HIS A 626 -42.97 6.04 -10.81
CA HIS A 626 -43.59 6.75 -9.69
C HIS A 626 -43.18 8.22 -9.68
N TRP A 627 -41.88 8.52 -9.80
CA TRP A 627 -41.41 9.91 -9.87
C TRP A 627 -41.97 10.70 -11.04
N GLU A 628 -41.99 10.12 -12.24
CA GLU A 628 -42.60 10.73 -13.42
C GLU A 628 -44.10 11.06 -13.21
N LYS A 629 -44.79 10.29 -12.36
CA LYS A 629 -46.21 10.48 -12.04
C LYS A 629 -46.46 11.55 -10.96
N VAL A 630 -45.66 11.57 -9.89
CA VAL A 630 -45.93 12.41 -8.71
C VAL A 630 -45.32 13.81 -8.81
N LEU A 631 -44.22 14.00 -9.56
CA LEU A 631 -43.59 15.30 -9.72
C LEU A 631 -44.35 16.22 -10.68
N PRO A 632 -44.22 17.55 -10.52
CA PRO A 632 -44.72 18.52 -11.49
C PRO A 632 -44.08 18.35 -12.88
N LYS A 633 -44.85 18.68 -13.93
CA LYS A 633 -44.34 18.69 -15.31
C LYS A 633 -43.17 19.67 -15.44
N GLY A 634 -42.12 19.27 -16.15
CA GLY A 634 -40.94 20.11 -16.38
C GLY A 634 -39.88 20.09 -15.28
N VAL A 635 -40.06 19.29 -14.22
CA VAL A 635 -39.03 19.03 -13.20
C VAL A 635 -38.06 17.93 -13.65
N MET A 636 -38.60 16.86 -14.23
CA MET A 636 -37.83 15.70 -14.68
C MET A 636 -37.91 15.52 -16.21
N LYS A 637 -36.76 15.25 -16.84
CA LYS A 637 -36.65 14.85 -18.25
C LYS A 637 -36.00 13.47 -18.36
N VAL A 638 -36.58 12.58 -19.16
CA VAL A 638 -35.97 11.29 -19.49
C VAL A 638 -35.06 11.46 -20.71
N VAL A 639 -33.82 10.96 -20.62
CA VAL A 639 -32.85 10.96 -21.72
C VAL A 639 -32.49 9.51 -22.03
N GLU A 640 -32.84 9.06 -23.23
CA GLU A 640 -32.61 7.68 -23.66
C GLU A 640 -31.25 7.54 -24.35
N TYR A 641 -30.42 6.64 -23.84
CA TYR A 641 -29.07 6.38 -24.33
C TYR A 641 -29.05 6.07 -25.83
N GLU A 642 -29.98 5.23 -26.30
CA GLU A 642 -30.08 4.83 -27.71
C GLU A 642 -30.34 6.03 -28.62
N LYS A 643 -31.12 7.02 -28.15
CA LYS A 643 -31.39 8.25 -28.88
C LYS A 643 -30.15 9.16 -28.89
N VAL A 644 -29.48 9.31 -27.75
CA VAL A 644 -28.25 10.11 -27.63
C VAL A 644 -27.15 9.59 -28.57
N VAL A 645 -27.02 8.27 -28.68
CA VAL A 645 -26.02 7.64 -29.55
C VAL A 645 -26.44 7.64 -31.03
N ALA A 646 -27.75 7.68 -31.31
CA ALA A 646 -28.26 7.79 -32.67
C ALA A 646 -28.09 9.19 -33.25
N ASP A 647 -28.38 10.22 -32.44
CA ASP A 647 -28.33 11.64 -32.81
C ASP A 647 -28.00 12.50 -31.58
N THR A 648 -26.70 12.65 -31.32
CA THR A 648 -26.19 13.32 -30.11
C THR A 648 -26.55 14.79 -30.07
N GLU A 649 -26.50 15.49 -31.21
CA GLU A 649 -26.80 16.91 -31.28
C GLU A 649 -28.26 17.18 -30.93
N LYS A 650 -29.20 16.44 -31.55
CA LYS A 650 -30.63 16.60 -31.28
C LYS A 650 -30.97 16.40 -29.81
N GLU A 651 -30.48 15.32 -29.21
CA GLU A 651 -30.77 15.03 -27.80
C GLU A 651 -30.10 16.03 -26.86
N ALA A 652 -28.85 16.44 -27.15
CA ALA A 652 -28.15 17.47 -26.39
C ALA A 652 -28.88 18.82 -26.45
N ARG A 653 -29.34 19.26 -27.62
CA ARG A 653 -30.16 20.48 -27.79
C ARG A 653 -31.44 20.41 -26.96
N GLY A 654 -32.13 19.27 -26.97
CA GLY A 654 -33.34 19.07 -26.17
C GLY A 654 -33.09 19.05 -24.65
N VAL A 655 -31.87 18.77 -24.19
CA VAL A 655 -31.49 18.92 -22.77
C VAL A 655 -31.10 20.36 -22.46
N ILE A 656 -30.37 21.05 -23.34
CA ILE A 656 -30.00 22.46 -23.17
C ILE A 656 -31.23 23.36 -23.09
N GLU A 657 -32.22 23.13 -23.96
CA GLU A 657 -33.52 23.81 -23.91
C GLU A 657 -34.24 23.57 -22.57
N PHE A 658 -34.22 22.33 -22.07
CA PHE A 658 -34.82 21.96 -20.78
C PHE A 658 -34.16 22.66 -19.58
N LEU A 659 -32.86 22.96 -19.69
CA LEU A 659 -32.07 23.68 -18.68
C LEU A 659 -32.12 25.19 -18.87
N GLY A 660 -32.66 25.70 -19.99
CA GLY A 660 -32.65 27.13 -20.31
C GLY A 660 -31.24 27.69 -20.51
N LEU A 661 -30.36 26.91 -21.13
CA LEU A 661 -28.98 27.30 -21.44
C LEU A 661 -28.82 27.62 -22.94
N ASP A 662 -27.75 28.34 -23.27
CA ASP A 662 -27.32 28.52 -24.66
C ASP A 662 -26.55 27.30 -25.17
N TRP A 663 -26.64 27.05 -26.47
CA TRP A 663 -25.91 25.98 -27.13
C TRP A 663 -24.40 26.27 -27.20
N ASP A 664 -23.59 25.23 -27.01
CA ASP A 664 -22.13 25.28 -27.17
C ASP A 664 -21.68 24.07 -28.02
N ASP A 665 -20.97 24.33 -29.13
CA ASP A 665 -20.49 23.28 -30.03
C ASP A 665 -19.49 22.33 -29.35
N LYS A 666 -18.80 22.76 -28.29
CA LYS A 666 -17.92 21.90 -27.48
C LYS A 666 -18.65 20.68 -26.92
N MET A 667 -19.97 20.75 -26.76
CA MET A 667 -20.80 19.63 -26.31
C MET A 667 -20.74 18.42 -27.24
N LEU A 668 -20.50 18.62 -28.54
CA LEU A 668 -20.31 17.52 -29.51
C LEU A 668 -18.88 16.96 -29.45
N GLU A 669 -17.95 17.73 -28.91
CA GLU A 669 -16.54 17.36 -28.72
C GLU A 669 -16.21 17.01 -27.26
N PHE A 670 -17.20 16.56 -26.50
CA PHE A 670 -17.12 16.29 -25.06
C PHE A 670 -15.93 15.40 -24.63
N TYR A 671 -15.47 14.53 -25.53
CA TYR A 671 -14.36 13.61 -25.33
C TYR A 671 -13.00 14.30 -25.29
N LYS A 672 -12.89 15.54 -25.80
CA LYS A 672 -11.68 16.37 -25.73
C LYS A 672 -11.52 17.13 -24.42
N SER A 673 -12.56 17.19 -23.58
CA SER A 673 -12.51 17.88 -22.29
C SER A 673 -11.39 17.33 -21.40
N SER A 674 -10.67 18.21 -20.70
CA SER A 674 -9.64 17.83 -19.71
C SER A 674 -10.19 17.63 -18.30
N ARG A 675 -11.49 17.92 -18.07
CA ARG A 675 -12.15 17.77 -16.77
C ARG A 675 -12.00 16.35 -16.22
N PRO A 676 -11.60 16.14 -14.96
CA PRO A 676 -11.57 14.81 -14.35
C PRO A 676 -12.95 14.13 -14.34
N VAL A 677 -13.00 12.84 -14.70
CA VAL A 677 -14.24 12.03 -14.70
C VAL A 677 -14.05 10.82 -13.79
N LYS A 678 -14.69 10.84 -12.63
CA LYS A 678 -14.50 9.86 -11.55
C LYS A 678 -15.62 8.81 -11.56
N THR A 679 -15.68 7.96 -12.59
CA THR A 679 -16.76 6.96 -12.73
C THR A 679 -16.24 5.67 -13.37
N ALA A 680 -16.99 4.57 -13.20
CA ALA A 680 -16.73 3.31 -13.90
C ALA A 680 -16.81 3.41 -15.44
N SER A 681 -17.27 4.55 -15.97
CA SER A 681 -17.43 4.84 -17.41
C SER A 681 -16.36 5.77 -17.98
N VAL A 682 -15.33 6.16 -17.20
CA VAL A 682 -14.33 7.18 -17.58
C VAL A 682 -13.74 6.97 -18.97
N ALA A 683 -13.32 5.74 -19.28
CA ALA A 683 -12.70 5.45 -20.57
C ALA A 683 -13.66 5.51 -21.76
N GLN A 684 -14.96 5.36 -21.51
CA GLN A 684 -15.98 5.37 -22.57
C GLN A 684 -16.31 6.80 -23.00
N VAL A 685 -16.32 7.74 -22.06
CA VAL A 685 -16.67 9.15 -22.34
C VAL A 685 -15.49 9.99 -22.83
N ARG A 686 -14.29 9.40 -22.90
CA ARG A 686 -13.08 9.96 -23.52
C ARG A 686 -12.92 9.56 -24.98
N LYS A 687 -13.95 8.95 -25.57
CA LYS A 687 -13.99 8.56 -26.99
C LYS A 687 -15.16 9.26 -27.69
N PRO A 688 -15.07 9.51 -29.00
CA PRO A 688 -16.23 9.89 -29.79
C PRO A 688 -17.39 8.89 -29.65
N ILE A 689 -18.61 9.35 -29.92
CA ILE A 689 -19.82 8.51 -29.84
C ILE A 689 -19.68 7.26 -30.71
N TYR A 690 -20.07 6.11 -30.15
CA TYR A 690 -20.01 4.81 -30.81
C TYR A 690 -21.29 4.00 -30.58
N LYS A 691 -21.65 3.18 -31.58
CA LYS A 691 -22.92 2.41 -31.58
C LYS A 691 -22.77 0.97 -31.06
N THR A 692 -21.56 0.49 -30.83
CA THR A 692 -21.28 -0.92 -30.43
C THR A 692 -21.85 -1.31 -29.06
N ALA A 693 -22.26 -0.34 -28.24
CA ALA A 693 -22.93 -0.59 -26.97
C ALA A 693 -24.44 -0.85 -27.10
N VAL A 694 -25.07 -0.56 -28.25
CA VAL A 694 -26.52 -0.76 -28.44
C VAL A 694 -26.79 -2.20 -28.86
N LYS A 695 -27.70 -2.88 -28.16
CA LYS A 695 -28.05 -4.29 -28.33
C LYS A 695 -26.83 -5.22 -28.19
N ARG A 696 -25.86 -4.83 -27.34
CA ARG A 696 -24.65 -5.64 -27.07
C ARG A 696 -25.03 -7.00 -26.49
N TRP A 697 -26.08 -7.06 -25.69
CA TRP A 697 -26.53 -8.29 -25.04
C TRP A 697 -26.81 -9.46 -26.01
N LYS A 698 -27.19 -9.17 -27.27
CA LYS A 698 -27.52 -10.20 -28.26
C LYS A 698 -26.38 -11.20 -28.51
N LYS A 699 -25.12 -10.79 -28.36
CA LYS A 699 -23.97 -11.67 -28.61
C LYS A 699 -23.79 -12.78 -27.58
N TYR A 700 -24.43 -12.67 -26.41
CA TYR A 700 -24.36 -13.69 -25.35
C TYR A 700 -25.47 -14.75 -25.47
N GLY A 701 -26.39 -14.59 -26.44
CA GLY A 701 -27.42 -15.56 -26.75
C GLY A 701 -28.26 -15.99 -25.54
N ALA A 702 -28.54 -17.28 -25.45
CA ALA A 702 -29.38 -17.88 -24.41
C ALA A 702 -28.77 -17.80 -22.99
N GLY A 703 -27.47 -17.50 -22.86
CA GLY A 703 -26.83 -17.37 -21.55
C GLY A 703 -27.40 -16.24 -20.69
N LEU A 704 -28.05 -15.25 -21.31
CA LEU A 704 -28.71 -14.15 -20.60
C LEU A 704 -30.20 -14.40 -20.30
N GLN A 705 -30.74 -15.57 -20.65
CA GLN A 705 -32.16 -15.86 -20.42
C GLN A 705 -32.58 -15.66 -18.95
N PRO A 706 -31.78 -16.04 -17.93
CA PRO A 706 -32.16 -15.78 -16.53
C PRO A 706 -32.35 -14.29 -16.21
N LEU A 707 -31.54 -13.41 -16.82
CA LEU A 707 -31.66 -11.96 -16.67
C LEU A 707 -32.90 -11.43 -17.41
N ILE A 708 -33.08 -11.86 -18.67
CA ILE A 708 -34.21 -11.45 -19.51
C ILE A 708 -35.52 -11.85 -18.84
N ASP A 709 -35.65 -13.11 -18.42
CA ASP A 709 -36.79 -13.62 -17.67
C ASP A 709 -37.07 -12.79 -16.41
N ALA A 710 -36.03 -12.41 -15.66
CA ALA A 710 -36.19 -11.64 -14.44
C ALA A 710 -36.62 -10.18 -14.68
N ILE A 711 -36.31 -9.62 -15.85
CA ILE A 711 -36.75 -8.28 -16.27
C ILE A 711 -38.17 -8.33 -16.84
N GLU A 712 -38.49 -9.33 -17.66
CA GLU A 712 -39.72 -9.41 -18.45
C GLU A 712 -40.88 -10.11 -17.75
N LYS A 713 -40.62 -11.07 -16.84
CA LYS A 713 -41.69 -11.71 -16.07
C LYS A 713 -42.38 -10.66 -15.20
N ALA A 714 -43.69 -10.52 -15.39
CA ALA A 714 -44.55 -9.63 -14.60
C ALA A 714 -44.66 -10.12 -13.15
#